data_AF-A0A3M5R1N2-F1
#
_entry.id   AF-A0A3M5R1N2-F1
#
_cell.length_a   1.000
_cell.length_b   1.000
_cell.length_c   1.000
_cell.angle_alpha   90.00
_cell.angle_beta   90.00
_cell.angle_gamma   90.00
#
_symmetry.space_group_name_H-M   'P 1'
#
loop_
_entity.id
_entity.type
_entity.pdbx_description
1 polymer ?
#
loop_
_entity_poly.entity_id
_entity_poly.type
_entity_poly.pdbx_seq_one_letter_code
_entity_poly.pdbx_strand_id
1 'polypeptide(L)'
;MGTFSGVSAIATLRTPLLCLATAVALGGCASQPDTLDPDNGMLQEALQGTGSQRPPVDPRSERPPVEPPSQQTAASPQRQIIKGNQRFIRQPAAAPAARPAEAGDIVFNFTNQPIQAVINSIMGDLLHENYSIAQGVKGDVSFSTSKPVNKQQALSILETLLSWTDNAMIKQGNRYVILPSNQAVAGKLVPEMPVAQPAAGMSARLFPLRYISATEMQKLLKPFARENAFLLVDPARNVLSLAGTPEELANYQDTIDTFDVDWLKGMSVGVFGLQRASVGELMPELQKIFGPQSGMPLAGMVRFLPIERTNSVVAISSQPEYLREVGEWIHTIDEGGGNEPQMYVYDVRNMKATDLAKYLRQIYGTGAIKDDSPAKVAPGLRTTTLSSLNSSGGSGSGGMSSSSGLGGNSSGMSNGMSNGGGFGNSQGMNNSQNSADSESEGDDQSGSEADSSSQDDSGSNAGSKSLDASTRITAQKSSNQLLVRTRPAQWKEIESAIKRLDNPPLQVQIETRILEVKLTGELDMGVQWYLGRLAGNSGTTGNVTNTPGSQGSLGTGGAALAATDSFFYSFVSNNLQVALRALETNGRTQVLSAPSLVVMNNQQAQIQVGDNIPISQTSINTNTATNTTLSSVEYVQTGVILDVVPRINPGGLVYMDIQQQVSDADTGTASTDLNGNPRISTRSVSTQVAAQSGQTVLLGGLIKQDNSETVSAVPYLGRIPGLKWLFGNSSKSKDRTELIVLITPRVITSSSQARQVTDDYRQQMQLLKPEVSRTSMQN
;
A
#
# COMPACT_ATOMS: atom_id res chain seq x y z
N MET A 1 24.54 90.43 103.21
CA MET A 1 23.91 89.71 104.36
C MET A 1 23.67 88.29 103.88
N GLY A 2 24.41 87.26 104.25
CA GLY A 2 25.12 87.01 105.49
C GLY A 2 24.39 85.88 106.23
N THR A 3 25.11 84.79 106.51
CA THR A 3 24.77 83.61 107.34
C THR A 3 23.97 82.47 106.68
N PHE A 4 24.10 81.18 107.04
CA PHE A 4 25.18 80.27 107.47
C PHE A 4 24.46 78.95 107.87
N SER A 5 25.06 77.79 107.55
CA SER A 5 25.09 76.56 108.38
C SER A 5 24.06 75.40 108.19
N GLY A 6 24.63 74.17 108.16
CA GLY A 6 24.01 72.88 108.57
C GLY A 6 23.78 71.84 107.45
N VAL A 7 24.75 71.04 106.98
CA VAL A 7 25.33 69.77 107.50
C VAL A 7 24.55 68.47 107.14
N SER A 8 25.26 67.56 106.45
CA SER A 8 25.09 66.07 106.31
C SER A 8 23.89 65.50 105.52
N ALA A 9 23.96 64.43 104.71
CA ALA A 9 25.01 63.53 104.25
C ALA A 9 24.50 62.68 103.05
N ILE A 10 25.39 62.44 102.07
CA ILE A 10 25.66 61.22 101.27
C ILE A 10 24.51 60.26 100.88
N ALA A 11 24.36 60.07 99.56
CA ALA A 11 23.90 58.89 98.76
C ALA A 11 22.96 59.37 97.63
N THR A 12 23.04 59.02 96.33
CA THR A 12 23.70 57.95 95.57
C THR A 12 23.48 58.23 94.06
N LEU A 13 24.47 57.86 93.23
CA LEU A 13 24.49 57.48 91.79
C LEU A 13 23.41 58.07 90.84
N ARG A 14 23.72 58.98 89.91
CA ARG A 14 24.38 58.81 88.58
C ARG A 14 23.72 57.81 87.61
N THR A 15 22.78 58.35 86.83
CA THR A 15 22.49 58.06 85.40
C THR A 15 23.76 58.29 84.53
N PRO A 16 23.95 57.62 83.36
CA PRO A 16 23.00 57.61 82.23
C PRO A 16 22.93 56.31 81.40
N LEU A 17 21.72 55.74 81.28
CA LEU A 17 21.39 54.61 80.38
C LEU A 17 20.40 55.04 79.28
N LEU A 18 20.52 56.28 78.77
CA LEU A 18 19.57 56.85 77.82
C LEU A 18 20.18 57.38 76.51
N CYS A 19 21.42 57.03 76.19
CA CYS A 19 22.11 57.46 74.95
C CYS A 19 22.50 56.32 73.99
N LEU A 20 22.09 55.07 74.24
CA LEU A 20 22.41 53.93 73.36
C LEU A 20 21.25 53.48 72.45
N ALA A 21 20.06 54.09 72.58
CA ALA A 21 18.88 53.71 71.81
C ALA A 21 18.66 54.54 70.52
N THR A 22 19.49 55.56 70.26
CA THR A 22 19.33 56.47 69.11
C THR A 22 20.42 56.36 68.05
N ALA A 23 21.40 55.45 68.20
CA ALA A 23 22.52 55.28 67.28
C ALA A 23 22.46 54.04 66.37
N VAL A 24 21.40 53.22 66.45
CA VAL A 24 21.22 52.02 65.61
C VAL A 24 20.23 52.26 64.44
N ALA A 25 19.67 53.47 64.32
CA ALA A 25 18.70 53.82 63.27
C ALA A 25 19.28 54.48 62.00
N LEU A 26 20.61 54.66 61.91
CA LEU A 26 21.28 55.29 60.76
C LEU A 26 22.52 54.50 60.37
N GLY A 27 22.32 53.38 59.68
CA GLY A 27 23.40 52.51 59.24
C GLY A 27 22.88 51.28 58.49
N GLY A 28 22.19 51.50 57.37
CA GLY A 28 21.73 50.44 56.48
C GLY A 28 22.07 50.81 55.03
N CYS A 29 23.07 50.11 54.50
CA CYS A 29 23.67 50.33 53.19
C CYS A 29 22.66 50.28 52.04
N ALA A 30 22.87 51.14 51.06
CA ALA A 30 22.35 50.98 49.71
C ALA A 30 22.92 49.69 49.10
N SER A 31 22.08 48.67 49.00
CA SER A 31 22.24 47.56 48.06
C SER A 31 20.91 47.42 47.34
N GLN A 32 20.86 47.83 46.08
CA GLN A 32 19.74 47.52 45.19
C GLN A 32 19.60 46.00 45.12
N PRO A 33 18.42 45.42 45.41
CA PRO A 33 18.08 44.16 44.79
C PRO A 33 17.75 44.49 43.33
N ASP A 34 18.56 44.02 42.39
CA ASP A 34 18.14 43.90 40.99
C ASP A 34 16.94 42.97 40.97
N THR A 35 15.75 43.56 40.97
CA THR A 35 14.53 42.87 40.55
C THR A 35 14.67 42.68 39.05
N LEU A 36 15.10 41.49 38.65
CA LEU A 36 14.91 41.00 37.29
C LEU A 36 13.41 40.95 37.02
N ASP A 37 12.90 42.03 36.44
CA ASP A 37 11.55 42.12 35.91
C ASP A 37 11.43 41.06 34.80
N PRO A 38 10.55 40.06 34.91
CA PRO A 38 10.31 39.16 33.80
C PRO A 38 9.66 40.00 32.69
N ASP A 39 10.33 40.12 31.55
CA ASP A 39 9.85 40.80 30.34
C ASP A 39 8.41 40.36 30.02
N ASN A 40 7.43 41.12 30.54
CA ASN A 40 6.01 40.86 30.34
C ASN A 40 5.65 40.94 28.84
N GLY A 41 6.46 41.63 28.04
CA GLY A 41 6.36 41.67 26.58
C GLY A 41 6.57 40.31 25.93
N MET A 42 7.61 39.55 26.34
CA MET A 42 7.89 38.24 25.77
C MET A 42 6.88 37.17 26.20
N LEU A 43 6.38 37.24 27.45
CA LEU A 43 5.26 36.41 27.90
C LEU A 43 3.98 36.76 27.12
N GLN A 44 3.71 38.04 26.92
CA GLN A 44 2.52 38.48 26.19
C GLN A 44 2.59 38.13 24.69
N GLU A 45 3.79 38.13 24.10
CA GLU A 45 4.04 37.70 22.72
C GLU A 45 3.99 36.17 22.56
N ALA A 46 4.51 35.39 23.52
CA ALA A 46 4.41 33.94 23.56
C ALA A 46 2.97 33.44 23.80
N LEU A 47 2.18 34.16 24.61
CA LEU A 47 0.78 33.79 24.91
C LEU A 47 -0.24 34.26 23.88
N GLN A 48 0.10 35.24 23.03
CA GLN A 48 -0.84 35.76 22.01
C GLN A 48 -1.02 34.78 20.85
N GLY A 49 -0.03 33.94 20.54
CA GLY A 49 -0.07 33.04 19.39
C GLY A 49 -0.29 33.81 18.07
N THR A 50 -0.05 33.17 16.94
CA THR A 50 -0.19 33.79 15.61
C THR A 50 -1.66 34.01 15.19
N GLY A 51 -2.60 34.01 16.13
CA GLY A 51 -4.03 33.83 15.89
C GLY A 51 -4.84 35.11 15.68
N SER A 52 -4.28 36.29 15.95
CA SER A 52 -4.99 37.54 15.69
C SER A 52 -4.56 38.14 14.35
N GLN A 53 -5.50 38.16 13.41
CA GLN A 53 -5.45 38.77 12.07
C GLN A 53 -4.95 37.87 10.92
N ARG A 54 -5.70 36.81 10.59
CA ARG A 54 -5.99 36.53 9.16
C ARG A 54 -7.40 37.07 8.87
N PRO A 55 -7.57 38.05 7.97
CA PRO A 55 -8.89 38.47 7.52
C PRO A 55 -9.67 37.25 7.01
N PRO A 56 -11.00 37.17 7.23
CA PRO A 56 -11.80 36.13 6.61
C PRO A 56 -11.60 36.19 5.09
N VAL A 57 -11.17 35.08 4.49
CA VAL A 57 -11.09 34.96 3.04
C VAL A 57 -12.51 35.06 2.52
N ASP A 58 -12.76 36.11 1.74
CA ASP A 58 -14.06 36.45 1.19
C ASP A 58 -14.54 35.28 0.28
N PRO A 59 -15.67 34.61 0.57
CA PRO A 59 -16.20 33.50 -0.24
C PRO A 59 -16.74 33.96 -1.62
N ARG A 60 -16.41 35.19 -2.05
CA ARG A 60 -16.82 35.79 -3.32
C ARG A 60 -15.66 35.94 -4.32
N SER A 61 -14.53 35.32 -4.03
CA SER A 61 -13.37 35.26 -4.94
C SER A 61 -13.37 34.01 -5.83
N GLU A 62 -14.51 33.32 -5.98
CA GLU A 62 -14.70 32.37 -7.07
C GLU A 62 -14.99 33.15 -8.34
N ARG A 63 -13.94 33.28 -9.18
CA ARG A 63 -14.15 33.57 -10.60
C ARG A 63 -15.17 32.55 -11.11
N PRO A 64 -16.23 32.97 -11.83
CA PRO A 64 -17.10 32.03 -12.51
C PRO A 64 -16.23 31.09 -13.37
N PRO A 65 -16.60 29.80 -13.49
CA PRO A 65 -15.87 28.89 -14.34
C PRO A 65 -15.75 29.53 -15.72
N VAL A 66 -14.53 29.59 -16.24
CA VAL A 66 -14.31 29.88 -17.65
C VAL A 66 -15.12 28.81 -18.39
N GLU A 67 -16.19 29.26 -19.05
CA GLU A 67 -16.95 28.47 -20.00
C GLU A 67 -15.94 27.75 -20.89
N PRO A 68 -15.96 26.41 -20.97
CA PRO A 68 -15.09 25.72 -21.91
C PRO A 68 -15.35 26.35 -23.28
N PRO A 69 -14.30 26.72 -24.04
CA PRO A 69 -14.52 27.14 -25.42
C PRO A 69 -15.35 26.05 -26.07
N SER A 70 -16.50 26.43 -26.61
CA SER A 70 -17.39 25.59 -27.39
C SER A 70 -16.52 24.82 -28.37
N GLN A 71 -16.17 23.58 -28.02
CA GLN A 71 -15.47 22.69 -28.90
C GLN A 71 -16.45 22.50 -30.03
N GLN A 72 -16.08 23.08 -31.18
CA GLN A 72 -16.60 22.72 -32.48
C GLN A 72 -16.94 21.24 -32.44
N THR A 73 -18.20 20.92 -32.71
CA THR A 73 -18.63 19.58 -33.09
C THR A 73 -17.63 19.08 -34.11
N ALA A 74 -16.64 18.33 -33.65
CA ALA A 74 -15.85 17.47 -34.49
C ALA A 74 -16.91 16.60 -35.13
N ALA A 75 -17.04 16.74 -36.45
CA ALA A 75 -18.04 16.04 -37.23
C ALA A 75 -18.08 14.60 -36.75
N SER A 76 -19.21 14.22 -36.13
CA SER A 76 -19.49 12.85 -35.69
C SER A 76 -18.98 11.92 -36.79
N PRO A 77 -18.13 10.91 -36.46
CA PRO A 77 -17.52 10.05 -37.47
C PRO A 77 -18.65 9.53 -38.35
N GLN A 78 -18.69 10.03 -39.59
CA GLN A 78 -19.83 9.84 -40.45
C GLN A 78 -20.01 8.34 -40.65
N ARG A 79 -21.20 7.83 -40.31
CA ARG A 79 -21.61 6.44 -40.61
C ARG A 79 -21.42 6.21 -42.10
N GLN A 80 -20.31 5.59 -42.49
CA GLN A 80 -20.06 5.22 -43.88
C GLN A 80 -20.71 3.86 -44.10
N ILE A 81 -21.97 3.90 -44.56
CA ILE A 81 -22.70 2.72 -45.01
C ILE A 81 -22.53 2.63 -46.53
N ILE A 82 -21.74 1.68 -46.97
CA ILE A 82 -21.59 1.33 -48.38
C ILE A 82 -22.70 0.34 -48.72
N LYS A 83 -23.64 0.76 -49.57
CA LYS A 83 -24.81 -0.06 -49.94
C LYS A 83 -24.48 -0.96 -51.14
N GLY A 84 -24.81 -2.24 -51.00
CA GLY A 84 -24.82 -3.20 -52.10
C GLY A 84 -26.07 -3.06 -52.98
N ASN A 85 -26.01 -3.60 -54.20
CA ASN A 85 -27.09 -3.58 -55.19
C ASN A 85 -28.10 -4.74 -55.04
N GLN A 86 -27.93 -5.59 -54.02
CA GLN A 86 -28.81 -6.71 -53.65
C GLN A 86 -29.08 -7.75 -54.76
N ARG A 87 -28.31 -7.75 -55.85
CA ARG A 87 -28.49 -8.70 -56.97
C ARG A 87 -27.59 -9.91 -56.79
N PHE A 88 -28.17 -11.01 -56.32
CA PHE A 88 -27.47 -12.28 -56.08
C PHE A 88 -27.80 -13.38 -57.10
N ILE A 89 -28.65 -13.09 -58.08
CA ILE A 89 -29.03 -14.02 -59.15
C ILE A 89 -29.12 -13.20 -60.44
N ARG A 90 -28.47 -13.68 -61.52
CA ARG A 90 -28.74 -13.14 -62.86
C ARG A 90 -30.00 -13.78 -63.41
N GLN A 91 -30.99 -12.96 -63.75
CA GLN A 91 -32.18 -13.46 -64.43
C GLN A 91 -31.78 -13.87 -65.86
N PRO A 92 -32.04 -15.11 -66.29
CA PRO A 92 -31.64 -15.56 -67.61
C PRO A 92 -32.31 -14.67 -68.67
N ALA A 93 -31.50 -14.18 -69.62
CA ALA A 93 -32.02 -13.45 -70.76
C ALA A 93 -32.89 -14.39 -71.60
N ALA A 94 -34.10 -13.96 -71.96
CA ALA A 94 -35.00 -14.75 -72.79
C ALA A 94 -34.27 -15.20 -74.08
N ALA A 95 -34.14 -16.51 -74.27
CA ALA A 95 -33.47 -17.08 -75.43
C ALA A 95 -34.18 -16.60 -76.73
N PRO A 96 -33.44 -16.19 -77.77
CA PRO A 96 -34.04 -15.84 -79.05
C PRO A 96 -34.71 -17.06 -79.66
N ALA A 97 -35.97 -16.90 -80.10
CA ALA A 97 -36.74 -17.96 -80.75
C ALA A 97 -35.93 -18.57 -81.91
N ALA A 98 -35.75 -19.89 -81.86
CA ALA A 98 -35.01 -20.64 -82.88
C ALA A 98 -35.57 -20.34 -84.27
N ARG A 99 -34.69 -19.98 -85.22
CA ARG A 99 -35.06 -19.78 -86.63
C ARG A 99 -35.58 -21.12 -87.20
N PRO A 100 -36.64 -21.12 -88.02
CA PRO A 100 -37.14 -22.35 -88.63
C PRO A 100 -36.06 -22.95 -89.53
N ALA A 101 -35.64 -24.18 -89.18
CA ALA A 101 -34.68 -24.95 -89.95
C ALA A 101 -35.27 -25.33 -91.32
N GLU A 102 -34.42 -25.37 -92.35
CA GLU A 102 -34.77 -25.83 -93.70
C GLU A 102 -35.44 -27.21 -93.66
N ALA A 103 -36.47 -27.39 -94.49
CA ALA A 103 -37.26 -28.60 -94.59
C ALA A 103 -36.35 -29.82 -94.85
N GLY A 104 -36.29 -30.73 -93.88
CA GLY A 104 -35.67 -32.03 -94.07
C GLY A 104 -36.54 -32.90 -94.98
N ASP A 105 -35.91 -33.88 -95.64
CA ASP A 105 -36.58 -34.88 -96.50
C ASP A 105 -36.58 -36.29 -95.89
N ILE A 106 -36.10 -36.45 -94.64
CA ILE A 106 -35.78 -37.76 -94.06
C ILE A 106 -36.61 -38.04 -92.81
N VAL A 107 -37.32 -39.17 -92.80
CA VAL A 107 -38.09 -39.68 -91.66
C VAL A 107 -37.44 -40.95 -91.13
N PHE A 108 -37.11 -40.97 -89.85
CA PHE A 108 -36.58 -42.12 -89.14
C PHE A 108 -37.68 -42.90 -88.42
N ASN A 109 -37.67 -44.22 -88.58
CA ASN A 109 -38.52 -45.14 -87.83
C ASN A 109 -37.74 -46.42 -87.47
N PHE A 110 -37.24 -46.48 -86.25
CA PHE A 110 -36.53 -47.61 -85.70
C PHE A 110 -37.41 -48.25 -84.63
N THR A 111 -37.76 -49.53 -84.78
CA THR A 111 -38.55 -50.29 -83.80
C THR A 111 -37.69 -51.44 -83.29
N ASN A 112 -37.29 -51.36 -82.02
CA ASN A 112 -36.47 -52.36 -81.33
C ASN A 112 -35.24 -52.82 -82.14
N GLN A 113 -34.54 -51.86 -82.75
CA GLN A 113 -33.35 -52.17 -83.53
C GLN A 113 -32.10 -52.11 -82.65
N PRO A 114 -31.12 -53.01 -82.87
CA PRO A 114 -29.82 -52.92 -82.21
C PRO A 114 -29.15 -51.62 -82.62
N ILE A 115 -28.57 -50.90 -81.65
CA ILE A 115 -27.96 -49.57 -81.85
C ILE A 115 -26.90 -49.57 -82.97
N GLN A 116 -26.24 -50.71 -83.19
CA GLN A 116 -25.26 -50.91 -84.27
C GLN A 116 -25.88 -50.74 -85.67
N ALA A 117 -27.11 -51.22 -85.87
CA ALA A 117 -27.83 -51.07 -87.14
C ALA A 117 -28.26 -49.61 -87.36
N VAL A 118 -28.68 -48.94 -86.28
CA VAL A 118 -29.07 -47.51 -86.30
C VAL A 118 -27.86 -46.62 -86.60
N ILE A 119 -26.70 -46.90 -86.00
CA ILE A 119 -25.44 -46.19 -86.30
C ILE A 119 -25.08 -46.37 -87.78
N ASN A 120 -25.16 -47.58 -88.33
CA ASN A 120 -24.84 -47.82 -89.74
C ASN A 120 -25.79 -47.05 -90.67
N SER A 121 -27.08 -47.01 -90.36
CA SER A 121 -28.08 -46.28 -91.15
C SER A 121 -27.87 -44.76 -91.11
N ILE A 122 -27.55 -44.18 -89.95
CA ILE A 122 -27.40 -42.74 -89.81
C ILE A 122 -26.00 -42.26 -90.26
N MET A 123 -24.93 -42.96 -89.86
CA MET A 123 -23.55 -42.55 -90.17
C MET A 123 -23.07 -43.02 -91.53
N GLY A 124 -23.39 -44.27 -91.90
CA GLY A 124 -22.98 -44.88 -93.16
C GLY A 124 -23.87 -44.46 -94.33
N ASP A 125 -25.17 -44.78 -94.26
CA ASP A 125 -26.08 -44.63 -95.39
C ASP A 125 -26.52 -43.17 -95.61
N LEU A 126 -26.73 -42.41 -94.54
CA LEU A 126 -27.20 -41.04 -94.64
C LEU A 126 -26.06 -40.01 -94.69
N LEU A 127 -25.20 -40.00 -93.67
CA LEU A 127 -24.18 -38.97 -93.51
C LEU A 127 -22.92 -39.25 -94.35
N HIS A 128 -22.70 -40.49 -94.79
CA HIS A 128 -21.48 -40.92 -95.50
C HIS A 128 -20.19 -40.52 -94.77
N GLU A 129 -20.21 -40.57 -93.43
CA GLU A 129 -19.10 -40.18 -92.56
C GLU A 129 -18.31 -41.42 -92.15
N ASN A 130 -16.98 -41.28 -92.05
CA ASN A 130 -16.13 -42.38 -91.58
C ASN A 130 -16.41 -42.63 -90.08
N TYR A 131 -16.82 -43.85 -89.72
CA TYR A 131 -17.09 -44.21 -88.34
C TYR A 131 -16.46 -45.56 -87.96
N SER A 132 -16.19 -45.75 -86.67
CA SER A 132 -15.71 -47.02 -86.11
C SER A 132 -16.42 -47.32 -84.78
N ILE A 133 -16.90 -48.56 -84.63
CA ILE A 133 -17.59 -49.04 -83.43
C ILE A 133 -16.61 -49.85 -82.58
N ALA A 134 -16.46 -49.49 -81.31
CA ALA A 134 -15.60 -50.22 -80.37
C ALA A 134 -16.29 -51.45 -79.75
N GLN A 135 -15.49 -52.39 -79.24
CA GLN A 135 -16.00 -53.56 -78.53
C GLN A 135 -16.65 -53.13 -77.20
N GLY A 136 -17.95 -53.38 -77.05
CA GLY A 136 -18.72 -53.00 -75.84
C GLY A 136 -19.98 -52.19 -76.12
N VAL A 137 -20.18 -51.70 -77.36
CA VAL A 137 -21.40 -50.97 -77.75
C VAL A 137 -22.56 -51.95 -77.92
N LYS A 138 -23.52 -51.91 -76.98
CA LYS A 138 -24.73 -52.74 -76.93
C LYS A 138 -25.94 -51.90 -76.52
N GLY A 139 -27.14 -52.32 -76.91
CA GLY A 139 -28.41 -51.67 -76.58
C GLY A 139 -29.37 -51.70 -77.77
N ASP A 140 -30.67 -51.79 -77.47
CA ASP A 140 -31.74 -51.72 -78.46
C ASP A 140 -32.47 -50.38 -78.30
N VAL A 141 -32.77 -49.73 -79.43
CA VAL A 141 -33.46 -48.43 -79.44
C VAL A 141 -34.74 -48.49 -80.27
N SER A 142 -35.77 -47.80 -79.77
CA SER A 142 -37.00 -47.55 -80.49
C SER A 142 -37.21 -46.04 -80.60
N PHE A 143 -37.18 -45.51 -81.82
CA PHE A 143 -37.30 -44.08 -82.08
C PHE A 143 -38.02 -43.82 -83.41
N SER A 144 -39.02 -42.92 -83.38
CA SER A 144 -39.77 -42.53 -84.56
C SER A 144 -39.90 -41.01 -84.61
N THR A 145 -39.58 -40.39 -85.74
CA THR A 145 -39.81 -38.96 -85.97
C THR A 145 -41.08 -38.74 -86.80
N SER A 146 -41.92 -37.79 -86.40
CA SER A 146 -43.15 -37.43 -87.11
C SER A 146 -42.98 -36.29 -88.11
N LYS A 147 -41.86 -35.55 -88.03
CA LYS A 147 -41.47 -34.49 -88.96
C LYS A 147 -40.17 -34.88 -89.64
N PRO A 148 -39.98 -34.53 -90.92
CA PRO A 148 -38.74 -34.85 -91.58
C PRO A 148 -37.61 -33.97 -91.03
N VAL A 149 -36.45 -34.59 -90.80
CA VAL A 149 -35.31 -34.00 -90.10
C VAL A 149 -34.16 -33.74 -91.05
N ASN A 150 -33.39 -32.68 -90.77
CA ASN A 150 -32.21 -32.34 -91.58
C ASN A 150 -30.96 -33.10 -91.09
N LYS A 151 -29.86 -33.02 -91.86
CA LYS A 151 -28.61 -33.75 -91.56
C LYS A 151 -28.02 -33.42 -90.18
N GLN A 152 -28.17 -32.19 -89.70
CA GLN A 152 -27.68 -31.77 -88.38
C GLN A 152 -28.55 -32.32 -87.25
N GLN A 153 -29.87 -32.31 -87.43
CA GLN A 153 -30.83 -32.90 -86.49
C GLN A 153 -30.69 -34.42 -86.41
N ALA A 154 -30.40 -35.09 -87.54
CA ALA A 154 -30.13 -36.53 -87.57
C ALA A 154 -28.94 -36.91 -86.67
N LEU A 155 -27.90 -36.08 -86.66
CA LEU A 155 -26.72 -36.27 -85.81
C LEU A 155 -27.05 -36.02 -84.32
N SER A 156 -27.79 -34.96 -83.98
CA SER A 156 -28.25 -34.73 -82.59
C SER A 156 -29.16 -35.86 -82.08
N ILE A 157 -30.05 -36.38 -82.93
CA ILE A 157 -30.91 -37.52 -82.60
C ILE A 157 -30.07 -38.78 -82.34
N LEU A 158 -29.07 -39.05 -83.19
CA LEU A 158 -28.15 -40.17 -82.97
C LEU A 158 -27.43 -40.03 -81.62
N GLU A 159 -26.96 -38.83 -81.26
CA GLU A 159 -26.33 -38.57 -79.97
C GLU A 159 -27.29 -38.83 -78.79
N THR A 160 -28.56 -38.41 -78.90
CA THR A 160 -29.58 -38.69 -77.88
C THR A 160 -29.81 -40.21 -77.75
N LEU A 161 -29.93 -40.94 -78.85
CA LEU A 161 -30.13 -42.40 -78.84
C LEU A 161 -28.93 -43.16 -78.28
N LEU A 162 -27.71 -42.71 -78.60
CA LEU A 162 -26.49 -43.23 -78.01
C LEU A 162 -26.48 -42.98 -76.50
N SER A 163 -26.89 -41.78 -76.06
CA SER A 163 -26.96 -41.45 -74.63
C SER A 163 -27.94 -42.32 -73.84
N TRP A 164 -29.06 -42.75 -74.43
CA TRP A 164 -30.03 -43.64 -73.78
C TRP A 164 -29.50 -45.06 -73.56
N THR A 165 -28.51 -45.47 -74.35
CA THR A 165 -27.89 -46.80 -74.28
C THR A 165 -26.51 -46.76 -73.62
N ASP A 166 -26.20 -45.68 -72.90
CA ASP A 166 -24.90 -45.41 -72.27
C ASP A 166 -23.71 -45.45 -73.23
N ASN A 167 -23.94 -45.15 -74.51
CA ASN A 167 -22.92 -45.05 -75.54
C ASN A 167 -22.64 -43.57 -75.87
N ALA A 168 -21.43 -43.27 -76.31
CA ALA A 168 -21.02 -41.93 -76.68
C ALA A 168 -20.28 -41.94 -78.02
N MET A 169 -20.54 -40.91 -78.81
CA MET A 169 -19.78 -40.62 -80.02
C MET A 169 -18.72 -39.56 -79.72
N ILE A 170 -17.47 -39.83 -80.05
CA ILE A 170 -16.38 -38.84 -80.00
C ILE A 170 -15.80 -38.64 -81.41
N LYS A 171 -15.42 -37.40 -81.74
CA LYS A 171 -14.79 -37.08 -83.02
C LYS A 171 -13.27 -37.11 -82.86
N GLN A 172 -12.58 -37.96 -83.62
CA GLN A 172 -11.11 -38.08 -83.60
C GLN A 172 -10.54 -37.92 -85.01
N GLY A 173 -10.02 -36.73 -85.31
CA GLY A 173 -9.55 -36.39 -86.66
C GLY A 173 -10.71 -36.39 -87.67
N ASN A 174 -10.60 -37.22 -88.70
CA ASN A 174 -11.60 -37.34 -89.78
C ASN A 174 -12.53 -38.56 -89.62
N ARG A 175 -12.67 -39.12 -88.41
CA ARG A 175 -13.56 -40.23 -88.12
C ARG A 175 -14.29 -40.08 -86.79
N TYR A 176 -15.47 -40.66 -86.69
CA TYR A 176 -16.25 -40.77 -85.46
C TYR A 176 -16.02 -42.12 -84.80
N VAL A 177 -15.69 -42.12 -83.51
CA VAL A 177 -15.48 -43.34 -82.73
C VAL A 177 -16.63 -43.47 -81.73
N ILE A 178 -17.37 -44.57 -81.80
CA ILE A 178 -18.46 -44.87 -80.87
C ILE A 178 -17.93 -45.83 -79.81
N LEU A 179 -18.02 -45.42 -78.55
CA LEU A 179 -17.50 -46.11 -77.37
C LEU A 179 -18.57 -46.10 -76.27
N PRO A 180 -18.53 -47.02 -75.30
CA PRO A 180 -19.28 -46.86 -74.06
C PRO A 180 -18.90 -45.54 -73.37
N SER A 181 -19.89 -44.81 -72.84
CA SER A 181 -19.73 -43.47 -72.24
C SER A 181 -18.65 -43.41 -71.16
N ASN A 182 -18.50 -44.46 -70.36
CA ASN A 182 -17.50 -44.56 -69.29
C ASN A 182 -16.05 -44.64 -69.82
N GLN A 183 -15.85 -45.08 -71.07
CA GLN A 183 -14.55 -45.14 -71.74
C GLN A 183 -14.30 -43.95 -72.68
N ALA A 184 -15.30 -43.09 -72.88
CA ALA A 184 -15.24 -41.99 -73.85
C ALA A 184 -14.42 -40.79 -73.37
N VAL A 185 -14.22 -40.63 -72.05
CA VAL A 185 -13.59 -39.43 -71.45
C VAL A 185 -12.09 -39.60 -71.23
N ALA A 186 -11.64 -40.73 -70.69
CA ALA A 186 -10.26 -40.93 -70.24
C ALA A 186 -9.27 -41.06 -71.42
N GLY A 187 -8.40 -40.06 -71.60
CA GLY A 187 -7.28 -40.09 -72.56
C GLY A 187 -7.68 -39.93 -74.03
N LYS A 188 -8.95 -39.58 -74.32
CA LYS A 188 -9.50 -39.51 -75.69
C LYS A 188 -10.20 -38.18 -76.02
N LEU A 189 -10.41 -37.31 -75.03
CA LEU A 189 -10.94 -35.96 -75.18
C LEU A 189 -9.85 -34.92 -74.87
N VAL A 190 -9.77 -33.88 -75.70
CA VAL A 190 -8.94 -32.69 -75.42
C VAL A 190 -9.89 -31.59 -74.95
N PRO A 191 -9.66 -30.98 -73.77
CA PRO A 191 -10.48 -29.85 -73.33
C PRO A 191 -10.30 -28.66 -74.28
N GLU A 192 -11.41 -28.19 -74.85
CA GLU A 192 -11.42 -27.00 -75.70
C GLU A 192 -11.94 -25.78 -74.91
N MET A 193 -11.41 -24.60 -75.22
CA MET A 193 -11.98 -23.34 -74.73
C MET A 193 -13.31 -23.06 -75.43
N PRO A 194 -14.24 -22.30 -74.82
CA PRO A 194 -15.55 -22.06 -75.41
C PRO A 194 -15.43 -21.40 -76.79
N VAL A 195 -15.73 -22.17 -77.84
CA VAL A 195 -15.98 -21.65 -79.19
C VAL A 195 -17.50 -21.63 -79.38
N ALA A 196 -18.01 -20.60 -80.06
CA ALA A 196 -19.44 -20.31 -80.21
C ALA A 196 -20.27 -21.39 -80.98
N GLN A 197 -19.66 -22.49 -81.42
CA GLN A 197 -20.34 -23.57 -82.11
C GLN A 197 -20.23 -24.88 -81.32
N PRO A 198 -21.35 -25.60 -81.08
CA PRO A 198 -21.30 -26.89 -80.42
C PRO A 198 -20.57 -27.90 -81.31
N ALA A 199 -19.44 -28.42 -80.83
CA ALA A 199 -18.79 -29.57 -81.44
C ALA A 199 -19.73 -30.78 -81.39
N ALA A 200 -19.83 -31.52 -82.50
CA ALA A 200 -20.54 -32.78 -82.59
C ALA A 200 -19.86 -33.85 -81.73
N GLY A 201 -20.63 -34.58 -80.93
CA GLY A 201 -20.17 -35.62 -80.02
C GLY A 201 -19.86 -35.14 -78.60
N MET A 202 -19.45 -36.08 -77.75
CA MET A 202 -19.00 -35.79 -76.39
C MET A 202 -17.71 -34.97 -76.45
N SER A 203 -17.72 -33.81 -75.79
CA SER A 203 -16.58 -32.90 -75.74
C SER A 203 -16.29 -32.47 -74.30
N ALA A 204 -15.05 -32.10 -74.03
CA ALA A 204 -14.64 -31.52 -72.76
C ALA A 204 -14.47 -30.00 -72.94
N ARG A 205 -15.07 -29.20 -72.05
CA ARG A 205 -14.98 -27.73 -72.07
C ARG A 205 -14.46 -27.19 -70.75
N LEU A 206 -13.65 -26.14 -70.85
CA LEU A 206 -13.13 -25.38 -69.71
C LEU A 206 -13.99 -24.12 -69.49
N PHE A 207 -14.57 -24.00 -68.31
CA PHE A 207 -15.36 -22.87 -67.85
C PHE A 207 -14.55 -22.03 -66.87
N PRO A 208 -14.05 -20.84 -67.27
CA PRO A 208 -13.39 -19.92 -66.35
C PRO A 208 -14.45 -19.21 -65.48
N LEU A 209 -14.32 -19.30 -64.17
CA LEU A 209 -15.23 -18.67 -63.21
C LEU A 209 -14.65 -17.34 -62.72
N ARG A 210 -15.45 -16.27 -62.63
CA ARG A 210 -14.96 -14.92 -62.29
C ARG A 210 -15.22 -14.51 -60.84
N TYR A 211 -16.34 -14.91 -60.26
CA TYR A 211 -16.80 -14.43 -58.96
C TYR A 211 -16.98 -15.54 -57.93
N ILE A 212 -17.41 -16.74 -58.36
CA ILE A 212 -17.49 -17.94 -57.50
C ILE A 212 -16.21 -18.78 -57.62
N SER A 213 -15.80 -19.44 -56.52
CA SER A 213 -14.70 -20.40 -56.58
C SER A 213 -15.16 -21.70 -57.26
N ALA A 214 -14.26 -22.33 -58.02
CA ALA A 214 -14.55 -23.56 -58.74
C ALA A 214 -14.92 -24.72 -57.81
N THR A 215 -14.42 -24.73 -56.57
CA THR A 215 -14.77 -25.72 -55.54
C THR A 215 -16.18 -25.53 -54.99
N GLU A 216 -16.64 -24.30 -54.80
CA GLU A 216 -18.03 -24.02 -54.38
C GLU A 216 -19.00 -24.25 -55.55
N MET A 217 -18.63 -23.84 -56.77
CA MET A 217 -19.42 -24.12 -57.97
C MET A 217 -19.59 -25.62 -58.23
N GLN A 218 -18.55 -26.42 -57.98
CA GLN A 218 -18.64 -27.89 -58.04
C GLN A 218 -19.70 -28.43 -57.06
N LYS A 219 -19.78 -27.91 -55.83
CA LYS A 219 -20.80 -28.34 -54.86
C LYS A 219 -22.21 -28.00 -55.34
N LEU A 220 -22.38 -26.83 -55.98
CA LEU A 220 -23.65 -26.39 -56.56
C LEU A 220 -24.06 -27.23 -57.78
N LEU A 221 -23.11 -27.65 -58.62
CA LEU A 221 -23.37 -28.44 -59.84
C LEU A 221 -23.53 -29.94 -59.59
N LYS A 222 -22.93 -30.49 -58.51
CA LYS A 222 -22.98 -31.92 -58.19
C LYS A 222 -24.39 -32.54 -58.18
N PRO A 223 -25.44 -31.91 -57.59
CA PRO A 223 -26.79 -32.47 -57.64
C PRO A 223 -27.46 -32.41 -59.02
N PHE A 224 -26.97 -31.55 -59.93
CA PHE A 224 -27.49 -31.41 -61.30
C PHE A 224 -26.67 -32.19 -62.34
N ALA A 225 -25.51 -32.75 -61.95
CA ALA A 225 -24.65 -33.55 -62.80
C ALA A 225 -25.06 -35.03 -62.78
N ARG A 226 -24.83 -35.75 -63.89
CA ARG A 226 -24.99 -37.22 -63.92
C ARG A 226 -24.05 -37.88 -62.91
N GLU A 227 -24.44 -39.04 -62.36
CA GLU A 227 -23.65 -39.75 -61.33
C GLU A 227 -22.19 -40.04 -61.75
N ASN A 228 -21.93 -40.21 -63.04
CA ASN A 228 -20.60 -40.45 -63.62
C ASN A 228 -20.09 -39.29 -64.51
N ALA A 229 -20.57 -38.06 -64.28
CA ALA A 229 -20.10 -36.90 -65.03
C ALA A 229 -18.64 -36.56 -64.71
N PHE A 230 -17.84 -36.28 -65.73
CA PHE A 230 -16.46 -35.85 -65.55
C PHE A 230 -16.44 -34.38 -65.14
N LEU A 231 -16.08 -34.13 -63.88
CA LEU A 231 -15.98 -32.80 -63.31
C LEU A 231 -14.63 -32.65 -62.61
N LEU A 232 -13.73 -31.89 -63.23
CA LEU A 232 -12.41 -31.59 -62.70
C LEU A 232 -12.31 -30.09 -62.41
N VAL A 233 -11.82 -29.77 -61.22
CA VAL A 233 -11.62 -28.39 -60.77
C VAL A 233 -10.13 -28.10 -60.68
N ASP A 234 -9.71 -26.95 -61.23
CA ASP A 234 -8.41 -26.33 -60.95
C ASP A 234 -8.65 -25.09 -60.07
N PRO A 235 -8.47 -25.18 -58.74
CA PRO A 235 -8.68 -24.04 -57.84
C PRO A 235 -7.68 -22.91 -58.06
N ALA A 236 -6.46 -23.21 -58.53
CA ALA A 236 -5.40 -22.21 -58.69
C ALA A 236 -5.69 -21.26 -59.87
N ARG A 237 -6.32 -21.77 -60.93
CA ARG A 237 -6.73 -20.98 -62.09
C ARG A 237 -8.23 -20.62 -62.07
N ASN A 238 -8.96 -21.08 -61.06
CA ASN A 238 -10.42 -20.97 -60.95
C ASN A 238 -11.16 -21.43 -62.21
N VAL A 239 -10.75 -22.57 -62.75
CA VAL A 239 -11.34 -23.17 -63.97
C VAL A 239 -12.03 -24.48 -63.61
N LEU A 240 -13.23 -24.67 -64.16
CA LEU A 240 -14.00 -25.89 -64.07
C LEU A 240 -13.97 -26.60 -65.43
N SER A 241 -13.50 -27.85 -65.47
CA SER A 241 -13.53 -28.69 -66.66
C SER A 241 -14.69 -29.67 -66.57
N LEU A 242 -15.58 -29.62 -67.55
CA LEU A 242 -16.74 -30.52 -67.66
C LEU A 242 -16.68 -31.26 -69.00
N ALA A 243 -16.98 -32.56 -69.00
CA ALA A 243 -17.18 -33.32 -70.24
C ALA A 243 -18.61 -33.86 -70.32
N GLY A 244 -19.22 -33.74 -71.50
CA GLY A 244 -20.60 -34.16 -71.72
C GLY A 244 -21.04 -33.97 -73.17
N THR A 245 -22.33 -34.22 -73.43
CA THR A 245 -22.94 -33.91 -74.72
C THR A 245 -23.14 -32.38 -74.88
N PRO A 246 -23.38 -31.89 -76.11
CA PRO A 246 -23.62 -30.47 -76.34
C PRO A 246 -24.78 -29.87 -75.54
N GLU A 247 -25.84 -30.64 -75.31
CA GLU A 247 -27.02 -30.23 -74.53
C GLU A 247 -26.69 -30.11 -73.03
N GLU A 248 -25.91 -31.04 -72.49
CA GLU A 248 -25.51 -31.01 -71.08
C GLU A 248 -24.57 -29.86 -70.77
N LEU A 249 -23.58 -29.63 -71.65
CA LEU A 249 -22.65 -28.53 -71.51
C LEU A 249 -23.36 -27.17 -71.61
N ALA A 250 -24.44 -27.07 -72.38
CA ALA A 250 -25.29 -25.88 -72.42
C ALA A 250 -26.05 -25.67 -71.09
N ASN A 251 -26.66 -26.72 -70.55
CA ASN A 251 -27.36 -26.64 -69.25
C ASN A 251 -26.39 -26.27 -68.10
N TYR A 252 -25.17 -26.81 -68.12
CA TYR A 252 -24.15 -26.44 -67.15
C TYR A 252 -23.67 -24.99 -67.32
N GLN A 253 -23.50 -24.51 -68.56
CA GLN A 253 -23.17 -23.10 -68.84
C GLN A 253 -24.24 -22.16 -68.26
N ASP A 254 -25.53 -22.43 -68.50
CA ASP A 254 -26.62 -21.60 -67.99
C ASP A 254 -26.66 -21.57 -66.46
N THR A 255 -26.38 -22.72 -65.84
CA THR A 255 -26.30 -22.83 -64.37
C THR A 255 -25.12 -22.01 -63.84
N ILE A 256 -23.95 -22.12 -64.47
CA ILE A 256 -22.76 -21.35 -64.11
C ILE A 256 -23.03 -19.84 -64.26
N ASP A 257 -23.62 -19.42 -65.37
CA ASP A 257 -23.93 -17.99 -65.62
C ASP A 257 -24.96 -17.41 -64.64
N THR A 258 -25.86 -18.24 -64.12
CA THR A 258 -26.86 -17.85 -63.13
C THR A 258 -26.24 -17.60 -61.75
N PHE A 259 -25.27 -18.44 -61.36
CA PHE A 259 -24.67 -18.42 -60.03
C PHE A 259 -23.32 -17.68 -59.94
N ASP A 260 -22.61 -17.43 -61.05
CA ASP A 260 -21.36 -16.64 -61.09
C ASP A 260 -21.65 -15.12 -61.03
N VAL A 261 -22.12 -14.68 -59.85
CA VAL A 261 -22.44 -13.27 -59.55
C VAL A 261 -21.44 -12.66 -58.58
N ASP A 262 -21.24 -11.33 -58.71
CA ASP A 262 -20.39 -10.56 -57.82
C ASP A 262 -21.05 -10.41 -56.44
N TRP A 263 -20.70 -11.30 -55.51
CA TRP A 263 -21.24 -11.31 -54.16
C TRP A 263 -20.92 -10.01 -53.39
N LEU A 264 -19.73 -9.43 -53.63
CA LEU A 264 -19.28 -8.20 -52.96
C LEU A 264 -20.13 -7.00 -53.34
N LYS A 265 -20.57 -6.90 -54.61
CA LYS A 265 -21.51 -5.85 -55.04
C LYS A 265 -22.90 -6.01 -54.44
N GLY A 266 -23.29 -7.22 -54.05
CA GLY A 266 -24.58 -7.49 -53.42
C GLY A 266 -24.58 -7.20 -51.91
N MET A 267 -23.44 -7.33 -51.23
CA MET A 267 -23.30 -7.10 -49.79
C MET A 267 -23.21 -5.61 -49.46
N SER A 268 -23.82 -5.21 -48.34
CA SER A 268 -23.66 -3.88 -47.76
C SER A 268 -22.72 -3.95 -46.57
N VAL A 269 -21.88 -2.92 -46.41
CA VAL A 269 -20.88 -2.82 -45.33
C VAL A 269 -21.10 -1.51 -44.59
N GLY A 270 -21.26 -1.58 -43.26
CA GLY A 270 -21.33 -0.43 -42.37
C GLY A 270 -20.15 -0.41 -41.42
N VAL A 271 -19.44 0.71 -41.34
CA VAL A 271 -18.39 0.94 -40.34
C VAL A 271 -18.94 1.83 -39.23
N PHE A 272 -18.92 1.33 -38.00
CA PHE A 272 -19.41 2.03 -36.81
C PHE A 272 -18.25 2.27 -35.84
N GLY A 273 -17.88 3.53 -35.63
CA GLY A 273 -16.90 3.91 -34.60
C GLY A 273 -17.58 4.01 -33.24
N LEU A 274 -16.97 3.41 -32.20
CA LEU A 274 -17.44 3.49 -30.81
C LEU A 274 -16.75 4.67 -30.10
N GLN A 275 -17.51 5.41 -29.29
CA GLN A 275 -17.02 6.59 -28.57
C GLN A 275 -16.73 6.32 -27.10
N ARG A 276 -17.51 5.46 -26.45
CA ARG A 276 -17.42 5.20 -25.00
C ARG A 276 -16.97 3.76 -24.74
N ALA A 277 -17.71 2.80 -25.31
CA ALA A 277 -17.42 1.39 -25.16
C ALA A 277 -16.21 0.93 -25.99
N SER A 278 -15.48 -0.07 -25.49
CA SER A 278 -14.42 -0.72 -26.25
C SER A 278 -14.98 -1.83 -27.15
N VAL A 279 -14.41 -1.98 -28.36
CA VAL A 279 -14.81 -3.06 -29.31
C VAL A 279 -14.71 -4.44 -28.67
N GLY A 280 -13.69 -4.66 -27.84
CA GLY A 280 -13.46 -5.94 -27.16
C GLY A 280 -14.57 -6.32 -26.17
N GLU A 281 -15.13 -5.36 -25.46
CA GLU A 281 -16.23 -5.58 -24.50
C GLU A 281 -17.59 -5.71 -25.20
N LEU A 282 -17.79 -4.98 -26.30
CA LEU A 282 -19.08 -4.89 -26.99
C LEU A 282 -19.29 -6.04 -27.99
N MET A 283 -18.22 -6.59 -28.57
CA MET A 283 -18.29 -7.68 -29.56
C MET A 283 -18.94 -8.98 -29.05
N PRO A 284 -18.63 -9.49 -27.84
CA PRO A 284 -19.26 -10.70 -27.31
C PRO A 284 -20.79 -10.53 -27.15
N GLU A 285 -21.23 -9.35 -26.69
CA GLU A 285 -22.66 -9.06 -26.54
C GLU A 285 -23.36 -8.94 -27.89
N LEU A 286 -22.73 -8.30 -28.89
CA LEU A 286 -23.26 -8.28 -30.25
C LEU A 286 -23.33 -9.67 -30.87
N GLN A 287 -22.32 -10.52 -30.65
CA GLN A 287 -22.34 -11.91 -31.15
C GLN A 287 -23.39 -12.76 -30.45
N LYS A 288 -23.66 -12.52 -29.16
CA LYS A 288 -24.73 -13.20 -28.42
C LYS A 288 -26.11 -12.86 -28.97
N ILE A 289 -26.31 -11.60 -29.38
CA ILE A 289 -27.60 -11.12 -29.91
C ILE A 289 -27.77 -11.48 -31.40
N PHE A 290 -26.76 -11.26 -32.23
CA PHE A 290 -26.87 -11.34 -33.69
C PHE A 290 -26.07 -12.47 -34.34
N GLY A 291 -25.26 -13.19 -33.55
CA GLY A 291 -24.44 -14.28 -34.06
C GLY A 291 -25.25 -15.53 -34.43
N PRO A 292 -24.61 -16.50 -35.11
CA PRO A 292 -25.23 -17.76 -35.52
C PRO A 292 -25.77 -18.60 -34.35
N GLN A 293 -25.29 -18.36 -33.12
CA GLN A 293 -25.69 -19.05 -31.90
C GLN A 293 -26.92 -18.43 -31.19
N SER A 294 -27.40 -17.26 -31.65
CA SER A 294 -28.53 -16.55 -31.02
C SER A 294 -29.89 -17.24 -31.19
N GLY A 295 -30.00 -18.18 -32.14
CA GLY A 295 -31.25 -18.88 -32.46
C GLY A 295 -32.33 -18.01 -33.11
N MET A 296 -32.03 -16.73 -33.39
CA MET A 296 -32.96 -15.82 -34.06
C MET A 296 -32.97 -16.11 -35.58
N PRO A 297 -34.09 -15.85 -36.30
CA PRO A 297 -34.14 -15.96 -37.76
C PRO A 297 -33.19 -14.99 -38.48
N LEU A 298 -32.61 -14.01 -37.76
CA LEU A 298 -31.58 -13.08 -38.22
C LEU A 298 -30.15 -13.63 -38.04
N ALA A 299 -29.99 -14.80 -37.42
CA ALA A 299 -28.71 -15.42 -37.14
C ALA A 299 -27.97 -15.73 -38.44
N GLY A 300 -26.79 -15.14 -38.61
CA GLY A 300 -25.96 -15.28 -39.81
C GLY A 300 -26.30 -14.30 -40.95
N MET A 301 -27.32 -13.44 -40.80
CA MET A 301 -27.63 -12.39 -41.78
C MET A 301 -26.74 -11.14 -41.62
N VAL A 302 -26.14 -10.97 -40.44
CA VAL A 302 -25.20 -9.88 -40.14
C VAL A 302 -23.92 -10.49 -39.56
N ARG A 303 -22.78 -10.14 -40.17
CA ARG A 303 -21.45 -10.55 -39.71
C ARG A 303 -20.70 -9.36 -39.18
N PHE A 304 -20.17 -9.47 -37.96
CA PHE A 304 -19.38 -8.43 -37.31
C PHE A 304 -17.89 -8.75 -37.42
N LEU A 305 -17.09 -7.73 -37.68
CA LEU A 305 -15.63 -7.78 -37.70
C LEU A 305 -15.10 -6.66 -36.78
N PRO A 306 -14.38 -7.00 -35.69
CA PRO A 306 -13.74 -6.00 -34.85
C PRO A 306 -12.54 -5.36 -35.54
N ILE A 307 -12.42 -4.04 -35.44
CA ILE A 307 -11.18 -3.31 -35.74
C ILE A 307 -10.76 -2.57 -34.45
N GLU A 308 -9.96 -3.24 -33.63
CA GLU A 308 -9.54 -2.73 -32.32
C GLU A 308 -8.73 -1.44 -32.44
N ARG A 309 -7.86 -1.34 -33.46
CA ARG A 309 -6.99 -0.17 -33.68
C ARG A 309 -7.76 1.14 -33.82
N THR A 310 -8.94 1.11 -34.43
CA THR A 310 -9.78 2.32 -34.63
C THR A 310 -11.00 2.33 -33.72
N ASN A 311 -11.06 1.43 -32.73
CA ASN A 311 -12.23 1.19 -31.89
C ASN A 311 -13.54 1.17 -32.71
N SER A 312 -13.53 0.42 -33.82
CA SER A 312 -14.65 0.36 -34.76
C SER A 312 -15.15 -1.07 -34.98
N VAL A 313 -16.45 -1.20 -35.19
CA VAL A 313 -17.12 -2.45 -35.57
C VAL A 313 -17.57 -2.35 -37.02
N VAL A 314 -17.12 -3.30 -37.85
CA VAL A 314 -17.61 -3.43 -39.23
C VAL A 314 -18.72 -4.47 -39.26
N ALA A 315 -19.92 -4.06 -39.65
CA ALA A 315 -21.04 -4.97 -39.86
C ALA A 315 -21.26 -5.18 -41.36
N ILE A 316 -21.36 -6.43 -41.78
CA ILE A 316 -21.59 -6.83 -43.17
C ILE A 316 -22.94 -7.56 -43.22
N SER A 317 -23.83 -7.13 -44.11
CA SER A 317 -25.12 -7.80 -44.31
C SER A 317 -25.51 -7.84 -45.79
N SER A 318 -26.28 -8.86 -46.17
CA SER A 318 -26.91 -8.95 -47.49
C SER A 318 -28.05 -7.95 -47.69
N GLN A 319 -28.58 -7.36 -46.60
CA GLN A 319 -29.62 -6.35 -46.64
C GLN A 319 -29.16 -5.05 -45.97
N PRO A 320 -29.26 -3.89 -46.64
CA PRO A 320 -28.80 -2.61 -46.11
C PRO A 320 -29.69 -2.06 -44.98
N GLU A 321 -30.94 -2.49 -44.87
CA GLU A 321 -31.86 -1.99 -43.83
C GLU A 321 -31.45 -2.48 -42.43
N TYR A 322 -31.01 -3.74 -42.29
CA TYR A 322 -30.51 -4.24 -41.02
C TYR A 322 -29.25 -3.52 -40.54
N LEU A 323 -28.42 -2.99 -41.45
CA LEU A 323 -27.25 -2.19 -41.05
C LEU A 323 -27.65 -0.87 -40.39
N ARG A 324 -28.79 -0.28 -40.78
CA ARG A 324 -29.29 0.93 -40.12
C ARG A 324 -29.76 0.64 -38.71
N GLU A 325 -30.56 -0.41 -38.54
CA GLU A 325 -31.06 -0.86 -37.24
C GLU A 325 -29.91 -1.22 -36.30
N VAL A 326 -28.99 -2.07 -36.77
CA VAL A 326 -27.78 -2.44 -36.02
C VAL A 326 -26.97 -1.21 -35.62
N GLY A 327 -26.87 -0.20 -36.49
CA GLY A 327 -26.21 1.06 -36.16
C GLY A 327 -26.86 1.84 -35.02
N GLU A 328 -28.19 1.91 -34.97
CA GLU A 328 -28.94 2.55 -33.88
C GLU A 328 -28.81 1.78 -32.56
N TRP A 329 -28.82 0.44 -32.62
CA TRP A 329 -28.56 -0.41 -31.45
C TRP A 329 -27.13 -0.22 -30.91
N ILE A 330 -26.12 -0.23 -31.79
CA ILE A 330 -24.74 0.04 -31.40
C ILE A 330 -24.61 1.41 -30.75
N HIS A 331 -25.24 2.45 -31.30
CA HIS A 331 -25.25 3.78 -30.71
C HIS A 331 -25.90 3.81 -29.33
N THR A 332 -27.07 3.17 -29.18
CA THR A 332 -27.80 3.13 -27.90
C THR A 332 -27.00 2.37 -26.83
N ILE A 333 -26.30 1.30 -27.21
CA ILE A 333 -25.46 0.51 -26.30
C ILE A 333 -24.17 1.28 -25.94
N ASP A 334 -23.55 1.95 -26.91
CA ASP A 334 -22.37 2.81 -26.69
C ASP A 334 -22.71 4.01 -25.79
N GLU A 335 -23.88 4.62 -25.96
CA GLU A 335 -24.36 5.69 -25.07
C GLU A 335 -24.79 5.19 -23.68
N GLY A 336 -25.30 3.96 -23.60
CA GLY A 336 -25.89 3.36 -22.39
C GLY A 336 -24.87 2.94 -21.31
N GLY A 337 -23.58 3.02 -21.58
CA GLY A 337 -22.49 2.55 -20.71
C GLY A 337 -22.02 3.54 -19.64
N GLY A 338 -22.91 4.23 -18.91
CA GLY A 338 -22.52 5.18 -17.85
C GLY A 338 -21.84 4.57 -16.62
N ASN A 339 -21.43 3.29 -16.66
CA ASN A 339 -20.85 2.56 -15.53
C ASN A 339 -19.39 2.15 -15.78
N GLU A 340 -18.66 2.94 -16.57
CA GLU A 340 -17.22 2.77 -16.77
C GLU A 340 -16.42 3.24 -15.55
N PRO A 341 -15.25 2.63 -15.27
CA PRO A 341 -14.39 3.08 -14.19
C PRO A 341 -13.79 4.47 -14.46
N GLN A 342 -14.26 5.48 -13.74
CA GLN A 342 -13.79 6.85 -13.81
C GLN A 342 -12.94 7.20 -12.59
N MET A 343 -12.13 8.25 -12.70
CA MET A 343 -11.27 8.73 -11.64
C MET A 343 -11.97 9.81 -10.81
N TYR A 344 -12.08 9.59 -9.51
CA TYR A 344 -12.60 10.53 -8.53
C TYR A 344 -11.46 11.03 -7.64
N VAL A 345 -11.47 12.34 -7.36
CA VAL A 345 -10.54 12.98 -6.43
C VAL A 345 -11.35 13.44 -5.22
N TYR A 346 -10.89 13.08 -4.02
CA TYR A 346 -11.51 13.49 -2.76
C TYR A 346 -10.47 14.16 -1.86
N ASP A 347 -10.77 15.38 -1.43
CA ASP A 347 -9.95 16.14 -0.49
C ASP A 347 -10.26 15.69 0.94
N VAL A 348 -9.28 15.06 1.60
CA VAL A 348 -9.43 14.57 2.97
C VAL A 348 -9.18 15.72 3.95
N ARG A 349 -10.10 15.91 4.92
CA ARG A 349 -10.08 17.08 5.82
C ARG A 349 -9.49 16.79 7.19
N ASN A 350 -9.80 15.64 7.79
CA ASN A 350 -9.49 15.35 9.19
C ASN A 350 -8.47 14.21 9.35
N MET A 351 -8.57 13.18 8.51
CA MET A 351 -7.63 12.05 8.53
C MET A 351 -6.49 12.22 7.51
N LYS A 352 -5.46 11.36 7.60
CA LYS A 352 -4.45 11.24 6.56
C LYS A 352 -5.01 10.41 5.40
N ALA A 353 -4.84 10.90 4.18
CA ALA A 353 -5.27 10.19 2.97
C ALA A 353 -4.63 8.81 2.85
N THR A 354 -3.38 8.66 3.29
CA THR A 354 -2.68 7.37 3.33
C THR A 354 -3.40 6.35 4.21
N ASP A 355 -3.86 6.76 5.39
CA ASP A 355 -4.54 5.87 6.34
C ASP A 355 -5.95 5.53 5.84
N LEU A 356 -6.69 6.53 5.32
CA LEU A 356 -7.99 6.29 4.67
C LEU A 356 -7.87 5.32 3.49
N ALA A 357 -6.85 5.47 2.64
CA ALA A 357 -6.63 4.57 1.53
C ALA A 357 -6.33 3.13 1.99
N LYS A 358 -5.66 2.94 3.13
CA LYS A 358 -5.45 1.60 3.71
C LYS A 358 -6.80 0.98 4.13
N TYR A 359 -7.62 1.71 4.88
CA TYR A 359 -8.94 1.21 5.31
C TYR A 359 -9.87 0.92 4.14
N LEU A 360 -9.93 1.81 3.15
CA LEU A 360 -10.79 1.62 1.98
C LEU A 360 -10.31 0.49 1.09
N ARG A 361 -9.00 0.27 0.95
CA ARG A 361 -8.46 -0.92 0.26
C ARG A 361 -8.80 -2.22 0.98
N GLN A 362 -8.86 -2.21 2.32
CA GLN A 362 -9.25 -3.40 3.09
C GLN A 362 -10.73 -3.75 2.91
N ILE A 363 -11.60 -2.74 2.72
CA ILE A 363 -13.05 -2.94 2.56
C ILE A 363 -13.43 -3.21 1.10
N TYR A 364 -12.88 -2.44 0.17
CA TYR A 364 -13.29 -2.38 -1.23
C TYR A 364 -12.25 -2.91 -2.23
N GLY A 365 -11.03 -3.22 -1.77
CA GLY A 365 -9.97 -3.77 -2.60
C GLY A 365 -9.91 -5.30 -2.52
N THR A 366 -9.62 -5.94 -3.65
CA THR A 366 -9.44 -7.40 -3.77
C THR A 366 -7.97 -7.84 -3.73
N GLY A 367 -7.05 -6.91 -3.46
CA GLY A 367 -5.60 -7.17 -3.43
C GLY A 367 -5.04 -7.23 -2.02
N ALA A 368 -4.06 -8.12 -1.79
CA ALA A 368 -3.26 -8.14 -0.58
C ALA A 368 -2.74 -6.72 -0.27
N ILE A 369 -2.92 -6.28 0.98
CA ILE A 369 -2.43 -4.99 1.47
C ILE A 369 -0.91 -5.03 1.44
N LYS A 370 -0.31 -4.66 0.31
CA LYS A 370 1.10 -4.27 0.28
C LYS A 370 1.16 -2.92 0.99
N ASP A 371 1.73 -2.92 2.19
CA ASP A 371 2.20 -1.68 2.81
C ASP A 371 3.14 -0.99 1.83
N ASP A 372 3.01 0.33 1.70
CA ASP A 372 3.94 1.13 0.90
C ASP A 372 5.35 0.84 1.41
N SER A 373 6.19 0.26 0.55
CA SER A 373 7.60 0.03 0.84
C SER A 373 8.22 1.35 1.31
N PRO A 374 9.00 1.35 2.41
CA PRO A 374 9.63 2.56 2.90
C PRO A 374 10.47 3.21 1.79
N ALA A 375 10.53 4.54 1.81
CA ALA A 375 11.21 5.34 0.81
C ALA A 375 12.60 4.77 0.48
N LYS A 376 12.85 4.55 -0.82
CA LYS A 376 14.11 4.03 -1.35
C LYS A 376 15.21 5.04 -1.02
N VAL A 377 16.05 4.74 -0.02
CA VAL A 377 17.21 5.56 0.32
C VAL A 377 18.31 5.41 -0.74
N ALA A 378 19.20 6.40 -0.81
CA ALA A 378 20.32 6.42 -1.74
C ALA A 378 21.19 5.14 -1.64
N PRO A 379 21.87 4.71 -2.72
CA PRO A 379 22.68 3.50 -2.71
C PRO A 379 23.72 3.54 -1.59
N GLY A 380 23.68 2.57 -0.68
CA GLY A 380 24.64 2.44 0.43
C GLY A 380 24.05 2.54 1.84
N LEU A 381 22.82 3.03 1.99
CA LEU A 381 22.14 3.07 3.30
C LEU A 381 21.10 1.94 3.39
N ARG A 382 21.17 1.13 4.46
CA ARG A 382 20.17 0.09 4.75
C ARG A 382 19.12 0.65 5.70
N THR A 383 17.85 0.58 5.33
CA THR A 383 16.74 0.89 6.24
C THR A 383 16.53 -0.30 7.18
N THR A 384 16.78 -0.13 8.47
CA THR A 384 16.32 -1.07 9.50
C THR A 384 14.89 -0.70 9.86
N THR A 385 13.98 -1.66 9.78
CA THR A 385 12.58 -1.47 10.20
C THR A 385 12.39 -2.16 11.55
N LEU A 386 11.94 -1.42 12.56
CA LEU A 386 11.44 -2.01 13.81
C LEU A 386 9.99 -2.43 13.55
N SER A 387 9.80 -3.70 13.21
CA SER A 387 8.47 -4.31 13.19
C SER A 387 8.02 -4.55 14.63
N SER A 388 6.98 -3.84 15.08
CA SER A 388 6.33 -4.11 16.36
C SER A 388 5.76 -5.52 16.34
N LEU A 389 6.25 -6.38 17.24
CA LEU A 389 5.68 -7.70 17.46
C LEU A 389 4.24 -7.55 18.00
N ASN A 390 3.26 -7.65 17.11
CA ASN A 390 1.90 -7.95 17.51
C ASN A 390 1.63 -9.44 17.24
N SER A 391 1.38 -10.15 18.33
CA SER A 391 1.12 -11.57 18.42
C SER A 391 -0.20 -11.96 17.75
N SER A 392 -0.13 -12.82 16.73
CA SER A 392 -1.20 -13.81 16.47
C SER A 392 -0.68 -14.97 15.60
N GLY A 393 -0.39 -16.10 16.26
CA GLY A 393 -0.59 -17.47 15.79
C GLY A 393 0.01 -17.92 14.46
N GLY A 394 1.08 -18.72 14.51
CA GLY A 394 1.51 -19.55 13.39
C GLY A 394 2.82 -20.29 13.68
N SER A 395 2.73 -21.59 13.94
CA SER A 395 3.85 -22.48 14.27
C SER A 395 4.89 -22.60 13.14
N GLY A 396 6.17 -22.47 13.48
CA GLY A 396 7.28 -22.75 12.56
C GLY A 396 8.61 -22.79 13.30
N SER A 397 8.99 -23.99 13.73
CA SER A 397 10.27 -24.32 14.37
C SER A 397 11.42 -24.27 13.36
N GLY A 398 12.52 -23.58 13.71
CA GLY A 398 13.84 -23.86 13.15
C GLY A 398 14.80 -22.66 13.11
N GLY A 399 15.95 -22.80 13.78
CA GLY A 399 17.18 -22.12 13.37
C GLY A 399 17.77 -21.09 14.34
N MET A 400 18.49 -21.56 15.36
CA MET A 400 19.49 -20.78 16.07
C MET A 400 20.75 -20.69 15.20
N SER A 401 21.20 -19.47 14.87
CA SER A 401 22.53 -19.21 14.35
C SER A 401 23.18 -18.06 15.11
N SER A 402 24.17 -18.44 15.91
CA SER A 402 25.16 -17.59 16.54
C SER A 402 26.22 -17.15 15.51
N SER A 403 26.44 -15.85 15.37
CA SER A 403 27.65 -15.27 14.78
C SER A 403 28.10 -14.14 15.71
N SER A 404 29.04 -14.46 16.61
CA SER A 404 30.49 -14.28 16.46
C SER A 404 30.91 -12.82 16.68
N GLY A 405 31.05 -12.49 17.96
CA GLY A 405 31.77 -11.32 18.43
C GLY A 405 33.28 -11.50 18.28
N LEU A 406 33.94 -10.39 18.01
CA LEU A 406 35.38 -10.23 17.82
C LEU A 406 36.15 -10.28 19.14
N GLY A 407 37.25 -11.04 19.15
CA GLY A 407 38.39 -10.93 20.06
C GLY A 407 39.60 -11.44 19.26
N GLY A 408 40.75 -10.76 19.21
CA GLY A 408 41.55 -10.36 20.35
C GLY A 408 42.82 -11.22 20.32
N ASN A 409 43.89 -10.65 19.76
CA ASN A 409 45.19 -11.27 19.46
C ASN A 409 45.92 -11.76 20.73
N SER A 410 46.36 -13.02 20.76
CA SER A 410 47.45 -13.46 21.63
C SER A 410 48.22 -14.65 21.03
N SER A 411 49.45 -14.34 20.65
CA SER A 411 50.55 -15.23 20.29
C SER A 411 50.89 -16.29 21.34
N GLY A 412 51.22 -17.51 20.89
CA GLY A 412 51.87 -18.53 21.70
C GLY A 412 52.16 -19.81 20.90
N MET A 413 53.42 -20.01 20.52
CA MET A 413 53.93 -21.24 19.90
C MET A 413 53.77 -22.46 20.83
N SER A 414 53.51 -23.65 20.25
CA SER A 414 54.32 -24.86 20.48
C SER A 414 53.81 -26.07 19.69
N ASN A 415 54.59 -26.45 18.67
CA ASN A 415 55.22 -27.76 18.46
C ASN A 415 54.49 -29.08 18.80
N GLY A 416 54.47 -30.02 17.84
CA GLY A 416 54.65 -31.45 18.15
C GLY A 416 53.94 -32.47 17.26
N MET A 417 54.72 -33.13 16.39
CA MET A 417 54.67 -34.54 15.94
C MET A 417 53.31 -35.17 15.53
N SER A 418 53.08 -35.52 14.26
CA SER A 418 53.62 -36.66 13.49
C SER A 418 53.05 -38.05 13.83
N ASN A 419 52.53 -38.68 12.77
CA ASN A 419 52.58 -40.10 12.42
C ASN A 419 51.45 -41.04 12.90
N GLY A 420 50.92 -41.81 11.93
CA GLY A 420 50.19 -43.06 12.18
C GLY A 420 48.99 -43.27 11.25
N GLY A 421 49.22 -43.88 10.09
CA GLY A 421 48.20 -44.18 9.08
C GLY A 421 47.27 -45.36 9.41
N GLY A 422 46.27 -45.56 8.55
CA GLY A 422 45.36 -46.72 8.63
C GLY A 422 44.19 -46.64 7.65
N PHE A 423 44.25 -47.50 6.64
CA PHE A 423 43.40 -47.69 5.45
C PHE A 423 41.89 -47.91 5.67
N GLY A 424 41.08 -47.59 4.64
CA GLY A 424 39.67 -48.01 4.54
C GLY A 424 38.90 -47.45 3.33
N ASN A 425 39.03 -48.13 2.19
CA ASN A 425 38.48 -47.93 0.84
C ASN A 425 36.94 -47.84 0.69
N SER A 426 36.42 -46.93 -0.16
CA SER A 426 35.63 -47.27 -1.39
C SER A 426 35.16 -46.06 -2.21
N GLN A 427 35.46 -46.12 -3.52
CA GLN A 427 34.79 -45.52 -4.70
C GLN A 427 34.64 -43.97 -4.77
N GLY A 428 35.07 -43.27 -5.81
CA GLY A 428 35.51 -43.69 -7.14
C GLY A 428 34.92 -42.77 -8.21
N MET A 429 35.82 -42.02 -8.88
CA MET A 429 35.70 -41.31 -10.18
C MET A 429 35.00 -39.94 -10.18
N ASN A 430 35.72 -38.81 -10.38
CA ASN A 430 36.44 -38.31 -11.58
C ASN A 430 35.43 -37.92 -12.69
N ASN A 431 35.40 -36.74 -13.30
CA ASN A 431 36.49 -35.89 -13.79
C ASN A 431 35.92 -34.52 -14.23
N SER A 432 36.65 -33.42 -14.04
CA SER A 432 37.13 -32.52 -15.12
C SER A 432 37.52 -31.14 -14.58
N GLN A 433 38.83 -30.94 -14.43
CA GLN A 433 39.47 -29.63 -14.55
C GLN A 433 39.20 -29.06 -15.94
N ASN A 434 39.05 -27.74 -16.08
CA ASN A 434 40.16 -26.85 -16.49
C ASN A 434 39.68 -25.40 -16.66
N SER A 435 40.35 -24.51 -15.95
CA SER A 435 40.87 -23.18 -16.33
C SER A 435 40.30 -22.45 -17.55
N ALA A 436 39.85 -21.20 -17.35
CA ALA A 436 40.57 -20.00 -17.82
C ALA A 436 39.74 -18.74 -17.55
N ASP A 437 40.40 -17.79 -16.91
CA ASP A 437 40.00 -16.42 -16.66
C ASP A 437 40.34 -15.59 -17.91
N SER A 438 39.39 -14.83 -18.46
CA SER A 438 39.65 -13.82 -19.49
C SER A 438 38.53 -12.78 -19.53
N GLU A 439 38.94 -11.54 -19.28
CA GLU A 439 38.17 -10.31 -19.34
C GLU A 439 37.69 -10.00 -20.77
N SER A 440 36.48 -9.45 -20.89
CA SER A 440 36.10 -8.59 -22.01
C SER A 440 34.98 -7.65 -21.57
N GLU A 441 35.27 -6.35 -21.63
CA GLU A 441 34.31 -5.25 -21.65
C GLU A 441 33.51 -5.26 -22.96
N GLY A 442 32.29 -4.68 -22.96
CA GLY A 442 31.62 -4.24 -24.19
C GLY A 442 30.10 -4.46 -24.26
N ASP A 443 29.37 -3.47 -23.73
CA ASP A 443 28.18 -2.82 -24.31
C ASP A 443 26.81 -3.52 -24.52
N ASP A 444 25.82 -2.76 -24.07
CA ASP A 444 24.51 -2.45 -24.65
C ASP A 444 23.24 -3.33 -24.50
N GLN A 445 22.18 -2.57 -24.22
CA GLN A 445 20.76 -2.74 -24.57
C GLN A 445 19.75 -3.57 -23.75
N SER A 446 18.71 -2.82 -23.35
CA SER A 446 17.28 -3.13 -23.49
C SER A 446 16.68 -4.19 -22.56
N GLY A 447 16.21 -3.74 -21.40
CA GLY A 447 15.27 -4.49 -20.55
C GLY A 447 13.88 -4.54 -21.16
N SER A 448 13.56 -5.64 -21.86
CA SER A 448 12.21 -6.06 -22.18
C SER A 448 11.54 -6.65 -20.94
N GLU A 449 10.36 -6.12 -20.59
CA GLU A 449 9.47 -6.71 -19.59
C GLU A 449 8.99 -8.09 -20.08
N ALA A 450 9.35 -9.13 -19.35
CA ALA A 450 8.84 -10.48 -19.54
C ALA A 450 7.67 -10.72 -18.59
N ASP A 451 6.51 -10.84 -19.22
CA ASP A 451 5.30 -11.54 -18.83
C ASP A 451 5.57 -12.79 -17.97
N SER A 452 4.91 -12.88 -16.82
CA SER A 452 4.81 -14.11 -16.03
C SER A 452 3.34 -14.43 -15.79
N SER A 453 2.83 -15.31 -16.64
CA SER A 453 1.55 -16.01 -16.55
C SER A 453 1.29 -16.58 -15.16
N SER A 454 0.21 -16.12 -14.52
CA SER A 454 -0.37 -16.76 -13.35
C SER A 454 -1.30 -17.90 -13.78
N GLN A 455 -0.91 -19.10 -13.36
CA GLN A 455 -1.63 -20.37 -13.51
C GLN A 455 -2.97 -20.36 -12.76
N ASP A 456 -3.99 -20.91 -13.42
CA ASP A 456 -5.31 -21.23 -12.87
C ASP A 456 -5.23 -22.08 -11.59
N ASP A 457 -5.99 -21.69 -10.56
CA ASP A 457 -6.49 -22.60 -9.53
C ASP A 457 -8.03 -22.51 -9.51
N SER A 458 -8.65 -23.57 -10.03
CA SER A 458 -10.09 -23.78 -10.01
C SER A 458 -10.47 -24.46 -8.70
N GLY A 459 -10.87 -23.66 -7.71
CA GLY A 459 -11.48 -24.10 -6.46
C GLY A 459 -12.80 -23.38 -6.22
N SER A 460 -13.91 -24.08 -6.45
CA SER A 460 -15.28 -23.63 -6.22
C SER A 460 -15.50 -23.10 -4.80
N ASN A 461 -15.84 -21.82 -4.67
CA ASN A 461 -16.52 -21.31 -3.47
C ASN A 461 -17.69 -20.40 -3.86
N ALA A 462 -18.87 -20.77 -3.38
CA ALA A 462 -20.12 -20.09 -3.61
C ALA A 462 -20.21 -18.80 -2.77
N GLY A 463 -20.61 -17.70 -3.41
CA GLY A 463 -21.35 -16.63 -2.74
C GLY A 463 -20.59 -15.41 -2.21
N SER A 464 -19.29 -15.22 -2.46
CA SER A 464 -18.69 -13.89 -2.29
C SER A 464 -18.79 -13.13 -3.61
N LYS A 465 -19.48 -11.97 -3.61
CA LYS A 465 -19.36 -10.99 -4.70
C LYS A 465 -17.89 -10.62 -4.83
N SER A 466 -17.17 -11.26 -5.74
CA SER A 466 -15.91 -10.76 -6.28
C SER A 466 -16.21 -9.42 -6.94
N LEU A 467 -16.17 -8.37 -6.14
CA LEU A 467 -16.28 -6.98 -6.57
C LEU A 467 -14.99 -6.65 -7.32
N ASP A 468 -15.05 -6.93 -8.62
CA ASP A 468 -14.34 -6.30 -9.74
C ASP A 468 -12.95 -5.73 -9.48
N ALA A 469 -11.97 -6.19 -10.29
CA ALA A 469 -10.66 -5.56 -10.52
C ALA A 469 -10.70 -4.09 -11.03
N SER A 470 -11.85 -3.41 -10.95
CA SER A 470 -12.11 -2.06 -11.45
C SER A 470 -11.93 -0.95 -10.42
N THR A 471 -11.91 -1.27 -9.12
CA THR A 471 -11.76 -0.26 -8.06
C THR A 471 -10.31 -0.18 -7.59
N ARG A 472 -9.64 0.94 -7.91
CA ARG A 472 -8.27 1.23 -7.49
C ARG A 472 -8.24 2.50 -6.66
N ILE A 473 -7.80 2.37 -5.42
CA ILE A 473 -7.70 3.47 -4.46
C ILE A 473 -6.21 3.76 -4.21
N THR A 474 -5.81 5.02 -4.33
CA THR A 474 -4.44 5.49 -4.08
C THR A 474 -4.51 6.79 -3.29
N ALA A 475 -3.53 7.05 -2.43
CA ALA A 475 -3.44 8.31 -1.69
C ALA A 475 -2.30 9.14 -2.26
N GLN A 476 -2.55 10.44 -2.45
CA GLN A 476 -1.50 11.42 -2.67
C GLN A 476 -1.10 12.04 -1.32
N LYS A 477 0.11 11.75 -0.88
CA LYS A 477 0.61 12.18 0.45
C LYS A 477 0.85 13.68 0.52
N SER A 478 1.31 14.31 -0.56
CA SER A 478 1.67 15.74 -0.57
C SER A 478 0.46 16.67 -0.47
N SER A 479 -0.65 16.34 -1.13
CA SER A 479 -1.88 17.13 -1.13
C SER A 479 -2.96 16.61 -0.16
N ASN A 480 -2.69 15.53 0.57
CA ASN A 480 -3.69 14.83 1.41
C ASN A 480 -4.97 14.48 0.65
N GLN A 481 -4.83 14.04 -0.60
CA GLN A 481 -5.95 13.70 -1.48
C GLN A 481 -6.07 12.19 -1.68
N LEU A 482 -7.31 11.73 -1.77
CA LEU A 482 -7.63 10.36 -2.13
C LEU A 482 -8.03 10.30 -3.61
N LEU A 483 -7.38 9.41 -4.32
CA LEU A 483 -7.49 9.16 -5.74
C LEU A 483 -8.18 7.80 -5.93
N VAL A 484 -9.45 7.80 -6.35
CA VAL A 484 -10.28 6.59 -6.45
C VAL A 484 -10.73 6.39 -7.88
N ARG A 485 -10.19 5.38 -8.56
CA ARG A 485 -10.71 4.91 -9.85
C ARG A 485 -11.77 3.87 -9.59
N THR A 486 -13.02 4.13 -9.94
CA THR A 486 -14.14 3.18 -9.73
C THR A 486 -15.32 3.53 -10.63
N ARG A 487 -16.31 2.66 -10.69
CA ARG A 487 -17.56 2.90 -11.43
C ARG A 487 -18.47 3.88 -10.67
N PRO A 488 -19.22 4.78 -11.34
CA PRO A 488 -20.06 5.78 -10.69
C PRO A 488 -21.06 5.24 -9.65
N ALA A 489 -21.59 4.03 -9.85
CA ALA A 489 -22.47 3.39 -8.87
C ALA A 489 -21.74 3.05 -7.55
N GLN A 490 -20.51 2.56 -7.64
CA GLN A 490 -19.66 2.21 -6.49
C GLN A 490 -19.09 3.46 -5.80
N TRP A 491 -18.82 4.52 -6.58
CA TRP A 491 -18.36 5.80 -6.03
C TRP A 491 -19.30 6.36 -4.96
N LYS A 492 -20.62 6.34 -5.18
CA LYS A 492 -21.59 6.86 -4.19
C LYS A 492 -21.52 6.11 -2.85
N GLU A 493 -21.25 4.81 -2.90
CA GLU A 493 -21.07 3.99 -1.69
C GLU A 493 -19.77 4.38 -0.97
N ILE A 494 -18.65 4.41 -1.72
CA ILE A 494 -17.33 4.79 -1.20
C ILE A 494 -17.33 6.22 -0.63
N GLU A 495 -17.96 7.18 -1.31
CA GLU A 495 -18.10 8.56 -0.85
C GLU A 495 -18.83 8.62 0.51
N SER A 496 -19.91 7.85 0.66
CA SER A 496 -20.65 7.79 1.92
C SER A 496 -19.81 7.18 3.05
N ALA A 497 -18.97 6.19 2.74
CA ALA A 497 -18.03 5.60 3.69
C ALA A 497 -16.93 6.59 4.08
N ILE A 498 -16.34 7.30 3.11
CA ILE A 498 -15.33 8.33 3.34
C ILE A 498 -15.88 9.42 4.26
N LYS A 499 -17.10 9.94 4.01
CA LYS A 499 -17.72 10.97 4.86
C LYS A 499 -17.93 10.53 6.31
N ARG A 500 -18.15 9.24 6.55
CA ARG A 500 -18.29 8.69 7.91
C ARG A 500 -16.94 8.47 8.59
N LEU A 501 -15.91 8.14 7.82
CA LEU A 501 -14.57 7.85 8.32
C LEU A 501 -13.76 9.13 8.56
N ASP A 502 -13.90 10.15 7.71
CA ASP A 502 -13.22 11.45 7.82
C ASP A 502 -13.87 12.35 8.90
N ASN A 503 -13.93 11.87 10.14
CA ASN A 503 -14.40 12.64 11.29
C ASN A 503 -13.24 13.40 11.97
N PRO A 504 -13.51 14.55 12.62
CA PRO A 504 -12.47 15.27 13.36
C PRO A 504 -11.94 14.42 14.52
N PRO A 505 -10.61 14.22 14.64
CA PRO A 505 -10.04 13.44 15.72
C PRO A 505 -10.26 14.15 17.06
N LEU A 506 -10.70 13.38 18.06
CA LEU A 506 -10.82 13.88 19.43
C LEU A 506 -9.43 14.11 20.02
N GLN A 507 -9.32 15.11 20.89
CA GLN A 507 -8.12 15.43 21.64
C GLN A 507 -8.41 15.31 23.14
N VAL A 508 -7.38 15.10 23.94
CA VAL A 508 -7.48 15.11 25.39
C VAL A 508 -6.34 15.92 25.98
N GLN A 509 -6.69 16.83 26.89
CA GLN A 509 -5.74 17.45 27.79
C GLN A 509 -5.54 16.52 28.98
N ILE A 510 -4.30 16.26 29.33
CA ILE A 510 -3.92 15.41 30.44
C ILE A 510 -3.14 16.27 31.41
N GLU A 511 -3.65 16.40 32.63
CA GLU A 511 -2.99 17.08 33.74
C GLU A 511 -2.61 16.05 34.79
N THR A 512 -1.34 15.99 35.18
CA THR A 512 -0.89 15.19 36.31
C THR A 512 -0.55 16.11 37.48
N ARG A 513 -0.77 15.65 38.71
CA ARG A 513 -0.37 16.37 39.94
C ARG A 513 0.41 15.42 40.82
N ILE A 514 1.61 15.86 41.17
CA ILE A 514 2.57 15.08 41.94
C ILE A 514 2.81 15.87 43.21
N LEU A 515 2.40 15.30 44.34
CA LEU A 515 2.60 15.89 45.64
C LEU A 515 3.61 15.03 46.41
N GLU A 516 4.73 15.63 46.79
CA GLU A 516 5.71 15.01 47.67
C GLU A 516 5.87 15.84 48.95
N VAL A 517 5.80 15.17 50.09
CA VAL A 517 6.06 15.76 51.41
C VAL A 517 7.13 14.94 52.10
N LYS A 518 8.25 15.57 52.44
CA LYS A 518 9.35 14.98 53.22
C LYS A 518 9.42 15.66 54.59
N LEU A 519 9.30 14.86 55.63
CA LEU A 519 9.42 15.26 57.03
C LEU A 519 10.66 14.58 57.61
N THR A 520 11.63 15.37 58.06
CA THR A 520 12.86 14.88 58.70
C THR A 520 12.87 15.35 60.15
N GLY A 521 13.16 14.46 61.08
CA GLY A 521 13.30 14.79 62.51
C GLY A 521 14.51 14.07 63.09
N GLU A 522 15.44 14.81 63.66
CA GLU A 522 16.65 14.29 64.28
C GLU A 522 16.75 14.82 65.71
N LEU A 523 16.95 13.93 66.68
CA LEU A 523 17.12 14.25 68.09
C LEU A 523 18.41 13.60 68.59
N ASP A 524 19.39 14.44 68.90
CA ASP A 524 20.68 14.05 69.45
C ASP A 524 20.79 14.52 70.89
N MET A 525 20.85 13.58 71.84
CA MET A 525 20.91 13.89 73.27
C MET A 525 21.90 12.98 74.01
N GLY A 526 22.86 13.58 74.73
CA GLY A 526 23.83 12.84 75.53
C GLY A 526 24.79 13.71 76.32
N VAL A 527 25.47 13.08 77.28
CA VAL A 527 26.55 13.70 78.06
C VAL A 527 27.86 12.99 77.75
N GLN A 528 28.89 13.76 77.41
CA GLN A 528 30.24 13.29 77.16
C GLN A 528 31.17 13.74 78.30
N TRP A 529 31.94 12.79 78.84
CA TRP A 529 32.89 13.02 79.92
C TRP A 529 34.32 12.93 79.40
N TYR A 530 35.07 14.02 79.49
CA TYR A 530 36.46 14.10 79.10
C TYR A 530 37.35 14.07 80.34
N LEU A 531 38.20 13.06 80.41
CA LEU A 531 39.16 12.90 81.49
C LEU A 531 40.53 13.31 80.96
N GLY A 532 40.95 14.53 81.32
CA GLY A 532 42.31 14.96 81.10
C GLY A 532 43.24 14.02 81.87
N ARG A 533 44.07 13.26 81.12
CA ARG A 533 45.10 12.27 81.53
C ARG A 533 44.79 10.79 81.34
N LEU A 534 43.59 10.39 80.85
CA LEU A 534 43.26 8.96 80.67
C LEU A 534 43.61 8.39 79.28
N ALA A 535 43.82 9.24 78.26
CA ALA A 535 44.40 8.81 76.98
C ALA A 535 45.92 8.95 77.06
N GLY A 536 46.64 7.83 77.03
CA GLY A 536 48.09 7.76 76.98
C GLY A 536 48.67 8.23 75.65
N ASN A 537 48.41 9.47 75.24
CA ASN A 537 49.29 10.18 74.31
C ASN A 537 50.46 10.75 75.13
N SER A 538 51.36 9.82 75.45
CA SER A 538 52.65 10.08 76.09
C SER A 538 53.51 10.90 75.12
N GLY A 539 53.91 12.11 75.51
CA GLY A 539 54.83 12.91 74.70
C GLY A 539 55.32 14.22 75.30
N THR A 540 54.53 14.91 76.13
CA THR A 540 54.98 16.19 76.71
C THR A 540 54.48 16.36 78.14
N THR A 541 55.42 16.23 79.07
CA THR A 541 55.28 16.56 80.49
C THR A 541 55.11 18.07 80.63
N GLY A 542 53.91 18.52 80.98
CA GLY A 542 53.60 19.92 81.23
C GLY A 542 52.74 20.53 80.13
N ASN A 543 51.54 20.96 80.51
CA ASN A 543 50.48 21.55 79.69
C ASN A 543 49.77 20.59 78.72
N VAL A 544 48.52 20.25 79.07
CA VAL A 544 47.52 19.74 78.15
C VAL A 544 47.10 20.91 77.25
N THR A 545 47.69 21.01 76.06
CA THR A 545 47.19 21.95 75.05
C THR A 545 45.84 21.43 74.56
N ASN A 546 44.79 22.23 74.79
CA ASN A 546 43.43 22.01 74.27
C ASN A 546 43.44 22.16 72.74
N THR A 547 43.99 21.18 72.04
CA THR A 547 43.87 21.04 70.59
C THR A 547 42.75 20.05 70.31
N PRO A 548 41.83 20.32 69.37
CA PRO A 548 40.77 19.39 68.98
C PRO A 548 41.34 17.98 68.72
N GLY A 549 40.79 16.96 69.41
CA GLY A 549 41.22 15.56 69.29
C GLY A 549 42.25 15.05 70.31
N SER A 550 42.75 15.86 71.25
CA SER A 550 43.79 15.43 72.21
C SER A 550 43.29 14.94 73.59
N GLN A 551 41.97 14.87 73.83
CA GLN A 551 41.41 14.45 75.12
C GLN A 551 40.73 13.08 75.06
N GLY A 552 41.11 12.20 75.99
CA GLY A 552 40.44 10.91 76.21
C GLY A 552 39.05 11.09 76.79
N SER A 553 38.02 10.76 76.02
CA SER A 553 36.63 10.66 76.49
C SER A 553 36.36 9.27 77.06
N LEU A 554 35.51 9.16 78.08
CA LEU A 554 34.95 7.88 78.51
C LEU A 554 33.94 7.39 77.45
N GLY A 555 34.20 6.25 76.82
CA GLY A 555 33.37 5.68 75.73
C GLY A 555 34.09 5.66 74.38
N THR A 556 33.34 5.51 73.29
CA THR A 556 33.87 5.51 71.90
C THR A 556 34.31 6.91 71.50
N GLY A 557 35.62 7.19 71.56
CA GLY A 557 36.34 8.27 70.85
C GLY A 557 35.87 9.70 71.15
N GLY A 558 36.76 10.57 71.65
CA GLY A 558 36.43 11.98 71.89
C GLY A 558 35.95 12.69 70.61
N ALA A 559 34.84 13.42 70.69
CA ALA A 559 34.29 14.18 69.56
C ALA A 559 35.24 15.32 69.16
N ALA A 560 35.52 15.45 67.86
CA ALA A 560 36.09 16.66 67.29
C ALA A 560 35.00 17.74 67.26
N LEU A 561 35.22 18.84 67.97
CA LEU A 561 34.27 19.95 68.09
C LEU A 561 34.25 20.76 66.78
N ALA A 562 33.16 20.69 66.01
CA ALA A 562 32.90 21.58 64.89
C ALA A 562 32.11 22.82 65.37
N ALA A 563 32.34 23.98 64.75
CA ALA A 563 31.83 25.28 65.19
C ALA A 563 30.29 25.44 65.14
N THR A 564 29.57 24.47 64.58
CA THR A 564 28.11 24.51 64.36
C THR A 564 27.29 23.76 65.40
N ASP A 565 27.92 22.97 66.29
CA ASP A 565 27.22 22.13 67.25
C ASP A 565 27.63 22.41 68.71
N SER A 566 26.63 22.48 69.60
CA SER A 566 26.67 22.30 71.08
C SER A 566 26.65 23.54 72.00
N PHE A 567 25.84 23.41 73.07
CA PHE A 567 25.98 24.13 74.33
C PHE A 567 27.14 23.50 75.13
N PHE A 568 28.37 23.97 74.92
CA PHE A 568 29.55 23.51 75.66
C PHE A 568 29.74 24.33 76.95
N TYR A 569 29.68 23.70 78.12
CA TYR A 569 29.96 24.35 79.39
C TYR A 569 30.86 23.45 80.25
N SER A 570 32.06 23.94 80.61
CA SER A 570 33.04 23.23 81.44
C SER A 570 33.07 23.84 82.84
N PHE A 571 32.69 23.06 83.87
CA PHE A 571 32.41 23.60 85.21
C PHE A 571 33.13 22.88 86.37
N VAL A 572 34.07 21.96 86.11
CA VAL A 572 34.62 21.09 87.18
C VAL A 572 36.12 21.28 87.45
N SER A 573 37.04 21.23 86.47
CA SER A 573 38.47 21.59 86.64
C SER A 573 39.26 21.51 85.33
N ASN A 574 40.55 21.91 85.29
CA ASN A 574 41.44 21.71 84.13
C ASN A 574 41.63 20.22 83.72
N ASN A 575 41.24 19.26 84.57
CA ASN A 575 41.44 17.82 84.32
C ASN A 575 40.13 17.05 84.09
N LEU A 576 38.96 17.66 84.25
CA LEU A 576 37.65 17.02 84.03
C LEU A 576 36.74 18.00 83.30
N GLN A 577 36.46 17.71 82.04
CA GLN A 577 35.57 18.51 81.19
C GLN A 577 34.32 17.69 80.87
N VAL A 578 33.16 18.33 80.85
CA VAL A 578 31.87 17.69 80.57
C VAL A 578 31.23 18.45 79.41
N ALA A 579 30.74 17.74 78.41
CA ALA A 579 29.97 18.34 77.32
C ALA A 579 28.57 17.75 77.30
N LEU A 580 27.56 18.63 77.26
CA LEU A 580 26.17 18.27 77.04
C LEU A 580 25.85 18.51 75.57
N ARG A 581 25.42 17.48 74.86
CA ARG A 581 24.88 17.59 73.50
C ARG A 581 23.38 17.38 73.57
N ALA A 582 22.62 18.38 73.17
CA ALA A 582 21.16 18.34 73.07
C ALA A 582 20.74 19.20 71.88
N LEU A 583 20.43 18.57 70.76
CA LEU A 583 20.00 19.22 69.53
C LEU A 583 18.80 18.46 68.94
N GLU A 584 17.74 19.19 68.61
CA GLU A 584 16.61 18.67 67.84
C GLU A 584 16.52 19.46 66.52
N THR A 585 16.59 18.75 65.40
CA THR A 585 16.48 19.31 64.05
C THR A 585 15.20 18.79 63.42
N ASN A 586 14.29 19.69 63.02
CA ASN A 586 13.06 19.35 62.33
C ASN A 586 13.03 20.03 60.96
N GLY A 587 12.86 19.24 59.90
CA GLY A 587 12.79 19.69 58.50
C GLY A 587 11.47 19.27 57.85
N ARG A 588 10.91 20.16 57.03
CA ARG A 588 9.72 19.89 56.21
C ARG A 588 9.91 20.44 54.81
N THR A 589 9.91 19.57 53.82
CA THR A 589 9.98 19.92 52.40
C THR A 589 8.70 19.48 51.71
N GLN A 590 8.14 20.35 50.87
CA GLN A 590 6.97 20.07 50.05
C GLN A 590 7.28 20.38 48.58
N VAL A 591 6.94 19.46 47.69
CA VAL A 591 7.13 19.60 46.23
C VAL A 591 5.78 19.36 45.56
N LEU A 592 5.37 20.30 44.71
CA LEU A 592 4.20 20.16 43.84
C LEU A 592 4.65 20.32 42.39
N SER A 593 4.46 19.27 41.60
CA SER A 593 4.71 19.31 40.16
C SER A 593 3.42 19.00 39.42
N ALA A 594 3.06 19.84 38.45
CA ALA A 594 1.83 19.69 37.66
C ALA A 594 2.08 19.71 36.13
N PRO A 595 2.68 18.65 35.55
CA PRO A 595 2.79 18.52 34.11
C PRO A 595 1.42 18.55 33.43
N SER A 596 1.31 19.23 32.30
CA SER A 596 0.11 19.16 31.45
C SER A 596 0.48 19.09 29.98
N LEU A 597 -0.26 18.29 29.20
CA LEU A 597 -0.08 18.15 27.76
C LEU A 597 -1.42 17.92 27.06
N VAL A 598 -1.52 18.27 25.78
CA VAL A 598 -2.66 17.95 24.93
C VAL A 598 -2.22 16.97 23.85
N VAL A 599 -3.00 15.92 23.65
CA VAL A 599 -2.65 14.83 22.74
C VAL A 599 -3.89 14.34 21.98
N MET A 600 -3.69 13.93 20.72
CA MET A 600 -4.76 13.34 19.91
C MET A 600 -5.09 11.92 20.37
N ASN A 601 -6.33 11.49 20.15
CA ASN A 601 -6.74 10.12 20.41
C ASN A 601 -5.81 9.11 19.70
N ASN A 602 -5.40 8.05 20.40
CA ASN A 602 -4.51 6.99 19.92
C ASN A 602 -3.10 7.45 19.50
N GLN A 603 -2.65 8.64 19.87
CA GLN A 603 -1.32 9.14 19.58
C GLN A 603 -0.47 9.19 20.86
N GLN A 604 0.79 8.77 20.79
CA GLN A 604 1.73 8.93 21.91
C GLN A 604 2.19 10.38 22.03
N ALA A 605 2.25 10.88 23.26
CA ALA A 605 2.87 12.16 23.59
C ALA A 605 3.82 12.01 24.79
N GLN A 606 4.90 12.77 24.75
CA GLN A 606 5.91 12.85 25.81
C GLN A 606 6.10 14.31 26.21
N ILE A 607 6.14 14.58 27.51
CA ILE A 607 6.61 15.85 28.07
C ILE A 607 7.75 15.54 29.06
N GLN A 608 8.83 16.30 28.93
CA GLN A 608 10.00 16.18 29.79
C GLN A 608 10.38 17.57 30.31
N VAL A 609 10.54 17.67 31.63
CA VAL A 609 10.90 18.92 32.32
C VAL A 609 11.97 18.60 33.37
N GLY A 610 13.19 19.09 33.16
CA GLY A 610 14.30 18.92 34.10
C GLY A 610 15.66 19.22 33.48
N ASP A 611 16.72 18.81 34.16
CA ASP A 611 18.10 19.09 33.78
C ASP A 611 18.83 17.84 33.29
N ASN A 612 19.82 18.02 32.41
CA ASN A 612 20.72 16.95 32.00
C ASN A 612 21.99 17.00 32.83
N ILE A 613 22.14 16.05 33.76
CA ILE A 613 23.27 16.03 34.69
C ILE A 613 24.41 15.20 34.10
N PRO A 614 25.62 15.76 33.98
CA PRO A 614 26.79 15.01 33.57
C PRO A 614 27.23 14.06 34.70
N ILE A 615 27.31 12.77 34.42
CA ILE A 615 27.95 11.76 35.26
C ILE A 615 29.30 11.38 34.65
N SER A 616 30.36 11.43 35.47
CA SER A 616 31.71 11.04 35.06
C SER A 616 31.87 9.53 35.22
N GLN A 617 32.14 8.82 34.12
CA GLN A 617 32.48 7.41 34.12
C GLN A 617 34.01 7.22 34.18
N THR A 618 34.43 6.07 34.71
CA THR A 618 35.77 5.77 35.26
C THR A 618 36.97 6.34 34.48
N SER A 619 37.98 6.74 35.26
CA SER A 619 39.31 7.14 34.79
C SER A 619 40.26 5.93 34.73
N ILE A 620 40.81 5.63 33.56
CA ILE A 620 41.97 4.73 33.42
C ILE A 620 43.26 5.50 33.69
N ASN A 621 43.97 5.14 34.77
CA ASN A 621 45.32 5.64 35.04
C ASN A 621 46.33 4.81 34.24
N THR A 622 46.64 5.22 33.02
CA THR A 622 47.72 4.60 32.26
C THR A 622 49.03 5.33 32.60
N ASN A 623 49.82 4.71 33.48
CA ASN A 623 51.28 4.81 33.61
C ASN A 623 51.85 5.48 34.89
N THR A 624 52.70 4.70 35.56
CA THR A 624 53.44 4.97 36.80
C THR A 624 54.55 6.02 36.59
N ALA A 625 54.22 7.27 36.25
CA ALA A 625 55.15 8.41 36.34
C ALA A 625 54.48 9.79 36.20
N THR A 626 53.35 9.91 35.49
CA THR A 626 52.62 11.17 35.30
C THR A 626 51.12 10.90 35.33
N ASN A 627 50.46 11.40 36.37
CA ASN A 627 49.06 11.16 36.71
C ASN A 627 48.07 11.82 35.71
N THR A 628 47.97 11.30 34.48
CA THR A 628 46.99 11.77 33.48
C THR A 628 45.72 10.90 33.54
N THR A 629 44.65 11.48 34.07
CA THR A 629 43.32 10.87 34.13
C THR A 629 42.49 11.26 32.90
N LEU A 630 42.04 10.27 32.12
CA LEU A 630 41.09 10.47 31.01
C LEU A 630 39.70 10.03 31.48
N SER A 631 38.77 10.99 31.64
CA SER A 631 37.39 10.74 32.07
C SER A 631 36.41 10.95 30.91
N SER A 632 35.44 10.05 30.76
CA SER A 632 34.31 10.23 29.84
C SER A 632 33.08 10.69 30.62
N VAL A 633 32.26 11.56 30.03
CA VAL A 633 31.03 12.10 30.63
C VAL A 633 29.81 11.54 29.89
N GLU A 634 28.84 11.00 30.63
CA GLU A 634 27.52 10.64 30.13
C GLU A 634 26.48 11.60 30.72
N TYR A 635 25.50 12.03 29.93
CA TYR A 635 24.43 12.91 30.43
C TYR A 635 23.20 12.10 30.80
N VAL A 636 22.80 12.16 32.06
CA VAL A 636 21.56 11.54 32.55
C VAL A 636 20.50 12.60 32.71
N GLN A 637 19.33 12.34 32.14
CA GLN A 637 18.18 13.23 32.20
C GLN A 637 17.47 13.10 33.56
N THR A 638 17.29 14.21 34.26
CA THR A 638 16.54 14.27 35.53
C THR A 638 15.28 15.12 35.38
N GLY A 639 14.47 15.22 36.44
CA GLY A 639 13.20 15.94 36.45
C GLY A 639 11.97 15.05 36.19
N VAL A 640 10.90 15.65 35.69
CA VAL A 640 9.60 14.99 35.46
C VAL A 640 9.46 14.61 33.99
N ILE A 641 9.29 13.32 33.73
CA ILE A 641 9.02 12.75 32.41
C ILE A 641 7.64 12.11 32.47
N LEU A 642 6.77 12.48 31.54
CA LEU A 642 5.44 11.91 31.39
C LEU A 642 5.25 11.48 29.94
N ASP A 643 5.10 10.18 29.75
CA ASP A 643 4.76 9.51 28.51
C ASP A 643 3.33 8.98 28.63
N VAL A 644 2.49 9.31 27.65
CA VAL A 644 1.08 8.92 27.69
C VAL A 644 0.50 8.60 26.31
N VAL A 645 -0.30 7.54 26.25
CA VAL A 645 -1.11 7.18 25.08
C VAL A 645 -2.58 7.11 25.50
N PRO A 646 -3.41 8.10 25.11
CA PRO A 646 -4.83 8.08 25.44
C PRO A 646 -5.66 7.33 24.39
N ARG A 647 -6.78 6.75 24.84
CA ARG A 647 -7.86 6.23 24.01
C ARG A 647 -9.20 6.75 24.53
N ILE A 648 -9.90 7.49 23.70
CA ILE A 648 -11.14 8.20 24.06
C ILE A 648 -12.34 7.43 23.53
N ASN A 649 -13.27 7.12 24.43
CA ASN A 649 -14.58 6.59 24.04
C ASN A 649 -15.57 7.73 23.74
N PRO A 650 -16.59 7.49 22.88
CA PRO A 650 -17.64 8.48 22.60
C PRO A 650 -18.39 9.00 23.85
N GLY A 651 -18.43 8.21 24.93
CA GLY A 651 -19.06 8.59 26.20
C GLY A 651 -18.19 9.46 27.13
N GLY A 652 -17.00 9.89 26.71
CA GLY A 652 -16.11 10.74 27.52
C GLY A 652 -15.21 9.99 28.50
N LEU A 653 -15.24 8.65 28.51
CA LEU A 653 -14.30 7.81 29.24
C LEU A 653 -12.97 7.75 28.47
N VAL A 654 -11.86 8.02 29.17
CA VAL A 654 -10.51 8.02 28.60
C VAL A 654 -9.69 6.92 29.25
N TYR A 655 -9.20 5.98 28.43
CA TYR A 655 -8.16 5.05 28.84
C TYR A 655 -6.80 5.69 28.58
N MET A 656 -5.87 5.57 29.49
CA MET A 656 -4.53 6.13 29.36
C MET A 656 -3.53 5.05 29.75
N ASP A 657 -2.59 4.76 28.85
CA ASP A 657 -1.35 4.07 29.18
C ASP A 657 -0.32 5.14 29.56
N ILE A 658 0.16 5.10 30.81
CA ILE A 658 0.94 6.17 31.42
C ILE A 658 2.25 5.59 31.91
N GLN A 659 3.35 6.19 31.47
CA GLN A 659 4.67 5.99 32.03
C GLN A 659 5.15 7.33 32.56
N GLN A 660 5.25 7.44 33.87
CA GLN A 660 5.65 8.66 34.55
C GLN A 660 6.92 8.39 35.36
N GLN A 661 7.92 9.25 35.21
CA GLN A 661 9.15 9.22 36.00
C GLN A 661 9.41 10.60 36.61
N VAL A 662 9.80 10.62 37.87
CA VAL A 662 10.23 11.81 38.60
C VAL A 662 11.62 11.52 39.16
N SER A 663 12.59 12.33 38.76
CA SER A 663 13.99 12.18 39.14
C SER A 663 14.47 13.48 39.77
N ASP A 664 15.16 13.38 40.90
CA ASP A 664 15.75 14.53 41.60
C ASP A 664 17.21 14.21 41.95
N ALA A 665 18.09 15.19 41.80
CA ALA A 665 19.52 15.01 42.02
C ALA A 665 19.99 15.79 43.25
N ASP A 666 20.53 15.06 44.21
CA ASP A 666 21.01 15.63 45.46
C ASP A 666 22.46 16.13 45.29
N THR A 667 22.62 17.45 45.15
CA THR A 667 23.89 18.14 44.89
C THR A 667 24.64 18.56 46.17
N GLY A 668 24.22 18.08 47.34
CA GLY A 668 24.93 18.33 48.59
C GLY A 668 26.37 17.80 48.60
N THR A 669 27.30 18.51 49.25
CA THR A 669 28.72 18.11 49.36
C THR A 669 28.96 16.79 50.10
N ALA A 670 27.93 16.24 50.77
CA ALA A 670 27.96 14.95 51.45
C ALA A 670 27.30 13.80 50.65
N SER A 671 26.63 14.10 49.53
CA SER A 671 25.85 13.15 48.72
C SER A 671 26.48 12.83 47.36
N THR A 672 27.63 13.43 47.04
CA THR A 672 28.42 13.11 45.84
C THR A 672 29.36 11.94 46.09
N ASP A 673 29.52 11.04 45.11
CA ASP A 673 30.51 9.98 45.19
C ASP A 673 31.96 10.52 45.16
N LEU A 674 32.95 9.63 45.31
CA LEU A 674 34.38 9.98 45.24
C LEU A 674 34.80 10.65 43.92
N ASN A 675 33.95 10.58 42.90
CA ASN A 675 34.14 11.11 41.55
C ASN A 675 33.33 12.41 41.31
N GLY A 676 32.62 12.93 42.31
CA GLY A 676 31.82 14.14 42.21
C GLY A 676 30.45 13.95 41.56
N ASN A 677 30.00 12.72 41.33
CA ASN A 677 28.68 12.44 40.75
C ASN A 677 27.59 12.56 41.84
N PRO A 678 26.50 13.31 41.60
CA PRO A 678 25.41 13.43 42.56
C PRO A 678 24.53 12.16 42.59
N ARG A 679 23.96 11.84 43.75
CA ARG A 679 22.97 10.76 43.87
C ARG A 679 21.64 11.19 43.22
N ILE A 680 21.18 10.41 42.23
CA ILE A 680 19.89 10.65 41.57
C ILE A 680 18.82 9.74 42.19
N SER A 681 17.78 10.33 42.75
CA SER A 681 16.60 9.63 43.27
C SER A 681 15.52 9.58 42.20
N THR A 682 15.22 8.39 41.68
CA THR A 682 14.17 8.20 40.68
C THR A 682 12.92 7.55 41.28
N ARG A 683 11.74 8.00 40.84
CA ARG A 683 10.42 7.47 41.20
C ARG A 683 9.68 7.23 39.89
N SER A 684 9.30 6.01 39.58
CA SER A 684 8.65 5.67 38.31
C SER A 684 7.35 4.92 38.53
N VAL A 685 6.33 5.25 37.74
CA VAL A 685 5.02 4.59 37.71
C VAL A 685 4.71 4.24 36.25
N SER A 686 4.41 2.97 35.97
CA SER A 686 3.90 2.51 34.68
C SER A 686 2.58 1.79 34.93
N THR A 687 1.49 2.32 34.38
CA THR A 687 0.15 1.80 34.63
C THR A 687 -0.83 2.18 33.52
N GLN A 688 -1.90 1.40 33.41
CA GLN A 688 -3.03 1.71 32.54
C GLN A 688 -4.25 2.04 33.40
N VAL A 689 -4.86 3.20 33.19
CA VAL A 689 -6.03 3.66 33.95
C VAL A 689 -7.15 4.11 33.04
N ALA A 690 -8.38 4.06 33.55
CA ALA A 690 -9.56 4.61 32.89
C ALA A 690 -10.17 5.69 33.79
N ALA A 691 -10.42 6.87 33.24
CA ALA A 691 -10.99 8.01 33.97
C ALA A 691 -12.01 8.74 33.10
N GLN A 692 -13.09 9.22 33.69
CA GLN A 692 -14.05 10.06 32.97
C GLN A 692 -13.45 11.44 32.72
N SER A 693 -13.85 12.09 31.63
CA SER A 693 -13.44 13.46 31.31
C SER A 693 -13.76 14.42 32.48
N GLY A 694 -12.74 15.10 32.99
CA GLY A 694 -12.78 16.04 34.10
C GLY A 694 -12.64 15.39 35.49
N GLN A 695 -12.58 14.07 35.60
CA GLN A 695 -12.42 13.38 36.89
C GLN A 695 -10.95 13.10 37.20
N THR A 696 -10.54 13.40 38.42
CA THR A 696 -9.21 13.09 38.92
C THR A 696 -9.15 11.66 39.46
N VAL A 697 -8.15 10.89 39.05
CA VAL A 697 -7.88 9.53 39.52
C VAL A 697 -6.49 9.47 40.16
N LEU A 698 -6.39 8.73 41.26
CA LEU A 698 -5.12 8.41 41.92
C LEU A 698 -4.41 7.30 41.14
N LEU A 699 -3.25 7.61 40.53
CA LEU A 699 -2.42 6.64 39.84
C LEU A 699 -1.67 5.73 40.83
N GLY A 700 -1.22 6.34 41.94
CA GLY A 700 -0.48 5.63 42.98
C GLY A 700 0.06 6.59 44.04
N GLY A 701 0.65 6.01 45.08
CA GLY A 701 1.35 6.75 46.13
C GLY A 701 2.32 5.86 46.88
N LEU A 702 3.29 6.48 47.56
CA LEU A 702 4.30 5.81 48.37
C LEU A 702 4.41 6.53 49.71
N ILE A 703 4.37 5.78 50.81
CA ILE A 703 4.71 6.27 52.14
C ILE A 703 5.93 5.49 52.60
N LYS A 704 7.05 6.17 52.78
CA LYS A 704 8.29 5.62 53.34
C LYS A 704 8.51 6.23 54.71
N GLN A 705 8.75 5.40 55.72
CA GLN A 705 9.14 5.88 57.05
C GLN A 705 10.35 5.08 57.56
N ASP A 706 11.45 5.78 57.79
CA ASP A 706 12.70 5.23 58.32
C ASP A 706 12.89 5.78 59.74
N ASN A 707 12.91 4.88 60.74
CA ASN A 707 13.21 5.23 62.13
C ASN A 707 14.54 4.58 62.51
N SER A 708 15.51 5.37 62.95
CA SER A 708 16.80 4.91 63.46
C SER A 708 17.01 5.39 64.88
N GLU A 709 17.35 4.48 65.79
CA GLU A 709 17.71 4.81 67.17
C GLU A 709 19.07 4.18 67.48
N THR A 710 20.08 5.03 67.69
CA THR A 710 21.43 4.62 68.04
C THR A 710 21.73 5.06 69.46
N VAL A 711 21.99 4.10 70.35
CA VAL A 711 22.36 4.37 71.74
C VAL A 711 23.79 3.90 71.98
N SER A 712 24.68 4.86 72.26
CA SER A 712 26.06 4.61 72.65
C SER A 712 26.20 4.90 74.14
N ALA A 713 26.61 3.92 74.95
CA ALA A 713 26.71 4.12 76.40
C ALA A 713 27.92 3.38 76.99
N VAL A 714 28.42 3.86 78.13
CA VAL A 714 29.50 3.18 78.86
C VAL A 714 29.00 1.83 79.39
N PRO A 715 29.70 0.71 79.15
CA PRO A 715 29.29 -0.58 79.66
C PRO A 715 29.16 -0.56 81.20
N TYR A 716 28.20 -1.31 81.74
CA TYR A 716 27.76 -1.31 83.15
C TYR A 716 27.06 0.00 83.61
N LEU A 717 27.69 1.17 83.50
CA LEU A 717 27.10 2.43 84.00
C LEU A 717 25.88 2.88 83.20
N GLY A 718 25.87 2.69 81.88
CA GLY A 718 24.74 3.02 81.02
C GLY A 718 23.51 2.12 81.16
N ARG A 719 23.60 1.02 81.94
CA ARG A 719 22.50 0.07 82.18
C ARG A 719 21.69 0.38 83.44
N ILE A 720 22.17 1.27 84.31
CA ILE A 720 21.49 1.62 85.56
C ILE A 720 20.29 2.53 85.24
N PRO A 721 19.05 2.13 85.62
CA PRO A 721 17.88 2.99 85.46
C PRO A 721 18.08 4.29 86.26
N GLY A 722 17.79 5.44 85.65
CA GLY A 722 17.97 6.77 86.26
C GLY A 722 19.30 7.46 85.97
N LEU A 723 20.41 6.73 85.77
CA LEU A 723 21.72 7.29 85.42
C LEU A 723 22.11 7.10 83.94
N LYS A 724 21.31 6.35 83.18
CA LYS A 724 21.50 6.08 81.75
C LYS A 724 21.75 7.33 80.89
N TRP A 725 21.10 8.44 81.19
CA TRP A 725 21.20 9.69 80.42
C TRP A 725 22.50 10.48 80.70
N LEU A 726 23.16 10.25 81.84
CA LEU A 726 24.46 10.87 82.14
C LEU A 726 25.63 10.09 81.54
N PHE A 727 25.49 8.79 81.28
CA PHE A 727 26.60 7.93 80.82
C PHE A 727 26.38 7.33 79.43
N GLY A 728 25.54 7.97 78.62
CA GLY A 728 25.27 7.57 77.25
C GLY A 728 24.83 8.75 76.37
N ASN A 729 24.88 8.51 75.07
CA ASN A 729 24.37 9.36 74.01
C ASN A 729 23.32 8.56 73.22
N SER A 730 22.17 9.19 72.98
CA SER A 730 21.07 8.67 72.18
C SER A 730 20.86 9.58 70.99
N SER A 731 21.04 9.03 69.80
CA SER A 731 20.67 9.66 68.54
C SER A 731 19.41 8.98 68.00
N LYS A 732 18.37 9.76 67.71
CA LYS A 732 17.12 9.30 67.11
C LYS A 732 16.88 10.07 65.83
N SER A 733 16.76 9.37 64.72
CA SER A 733 16.37 9.94 63.43
C SER A 733 15.05 9.32 62.98
N LYS A 734 14.16 10.17 62.46
CA LYS A 734 12.86 9.80 61.90
C LYS A 734 12.65 10.55 60.59
N ASP A 735 12.72 9.81 59.50
CA ASP A 735 12.46 10.32 58.16
C ASP A 735 11.15 9.74 57.63
N ARG A 736 10.23 10.59 57.20
CA ARG A 736 8.96 10.19 56.58
C ARG A 736 8.79 10.92 55.25
N THR A 737 8.57 10.16 54.19
CA THR A 737 8.30 10.69 52.84
C THR A 737 6.95 10.17 52.35
N GLU A 738 6.11 11.07 51.87
CA GLU A 738 4.80 10.78 51.28
C GLU A 738 4.76 11.30 49.85
N LEU A 739 4.43 10.43 48.90
CA LEU A 739 4.26 10.74 47.49
C LEU A 739 2.85 10.35 47.06
N ILE A 740 2.16 11.26 46.37
CA ILE A 740 0.84 11.02 45.77
C ILE A 740 0.87 11.50 44.33
N VAL A 741 0.40 10.65 43.41
CA VAL A 741 0.33 10.96 41.97
C VAL A 741 -1.13 10.89 41.51
N LEU A 742 -1.65 12.03 41.07
CA LEU A 742 -3.01 12.19 40.57
C LEU A 742 -2.98 12.50 39.06
N ILE A 743 -4.00 12.08 38.33
CA ILE A 743 -4.18 12.42 36.91
C ILE A 743 -5.61 12.86 36.64
N THR A 744 -5.78 13.85 35.77
CA THR A 744 -7.08 14.38 35.36
C THR A 744 -7.09 14.54 33.83
N PRO A 745 -7.80 13.67 33.08
CA PRO A 745 -8.00 13.88 31.65
C PRO A 745 -9.20 14.80 31.39
N ARG A 746 -9.12 15.67 30.38
CA ARG A 746 -10.21 16.51 29.90
C ARG A 746 -10.33 16.38 28.38
N VAL A 747 -11.41 15.80 27.89
CA VAL A 747 -11.64 15.60 26.45
C VAL A 747 -12.02 16.92 25.79
N ILE A 748 -11.43 17.18 24.63
CA ILE A 748 -11.64 18.37 23.80
C ILE A 748 -12.28 17.89 22.49
N THR A 749 -13.55 18.23 22.28
CA THR A 749 -14.32 17.79 21.10
C THR A 749 -14.43 18.85 20.01
N SER A 750 -14.19 20.12 20.35
CA SER A 750 -14.37 21.27 19.44
C SER A 750 -13.26 22.29 19.60
N SER A 751 -13.03 23.08 18.55
CA SER A 751 -12.05 24.17 18.56
C SER A 751 -12.42 25.28 19.56
N SER A 752 -13.71 25.49 19.85
CA SER A 752 -14.14 26.41 20.90
C SER A 752 -13.78 25.88 22.29
N GLN A 753 -13.96 24.59 22.56
CA GLN A 753 -13.49 23.99 23.82
C GLN A 753 -11.96 24.04 23.94
N ALA A 754 -11.22 23.83 22.86
CA ALA A 754 -9.77 23.95 22.87
C ALA A 754 -9.31 25.37 23.27
N ARG A 755 -9.98 26.40 22.73
CA ARG A 755 -9.76 27.79 23.14
C ARG A 755 -10.13 28.00 24.61
N GLN A 756 -11.28 27.51 25.05
CA GLN A 756 -11.68 27.62 26.45
C GLN A 756 -10.65 26.99 27.39
N VAL A 757 -10.13 25.81 27.07
CA VAL A 757 -9.07 25.15 27.86
C VAL A 757 -7.80 26.01 27.92
N THR A 758 -7.43 26.62 26.79
CA THR A 758 -6.27 27.51 26.70
C THR A 758 -6.49 28.79 27.51
N ASP A 759 -7.69 29.34 27.47
CA ASP A 759 -8.08 30.54 28.21
C ASP A 759 -8.15 30.26 29.73
N ASP A 760 -8.74 29.12 30.13
CA ASP A 760 -8.78 28.64 31.51
C ASP A 760 -7.35 28.51 32.06
N TYR A 761 -6.45 27.87 31.30
CA TYR A 761 -5.04 27.71 31.69
C TYR A 761 -4.32 29.05 31.75
N ARG A 762 -4.56 29.96 30.78
CA ARG A 762 -4.02 31.32 30.78
C ARG A 762 -4.45 32.09 32.04
N GLN A 763 -5.71 32.00 32.42
CA GLN A 763 -6.23 32.65 33.63
C GLN A 763 -5.57 32.08 34.89
N GLN A 764 -5.45 30.75 35.00
CA GLN A 764 -4.73 30.13 36.13
C GLN A 764 -3.28 30.63 36.24
N MET A 765 -2.58 30.76 35.11
CA MET A 765 -1.22 31.31 35.09
C MET A 765 -1.16 32.79 35.48
N GLN A 766 -2.18 33.58 35.10
CA GLN A 766 -2.25 34.99 35.50
C GLN A 766 -2.52 35.15 36.99
N LEU A 767 -3.32 34.26 37.59
CA LEU A 767 -3.58 34.25 39.04
C LEU A 767 -2.35 33.84 39.87
N LEU A 768 -1.38 33.16 39.26
CA LEU A 768 -0.09 32.81 39.87
C LEU A 768 0.94 33.95 39.78
N LYS A 769 0.65 35.06 39.08
CA LYS A 769 1.49 36.26 39.17
C LYS A 769 1.41 36.76 40.61
N PRO A 770 2.55 36.89 41.33
CA PRO A 770 2.50 37.40 42.69
C PRO A 770 1.93 38.83 42.67
N GLU A 771 0.81 39.03 43.35
CA GLU A 771 0.34 40.35 43.76
C GLU A 771 1.46 40.97 44.59
N VAL A 772 2.23 41.88 43.98
CA VAL A 772 3.19 42.72 44.69
C VAL A 772 2.36 43.60 45.62
N SER A 773 2.20 43.15 46.86
CA SER A 773 1.50 43.84 47.91
C SER A 773 2.19 45.18 48.17
N ARG A 774 1.63 46.25 47.59
CA ARG A 774 1.97 47.63 47.96
C ARG A 774 1.40 47.91 49.35
N THR A 775 2.07 47.41 50.38
CA THR A 775 1.88 47.89 51.75
C THR A 775 2.72 49.14 51.93
N SER A 776 2.24 50.29 51.44
CA SER A 776 2.77 51.58 51.86
C SER A 776 2.32 51.83 53.29
N MET A 777 3.26 51.78 54.22
CA MET A 777 3.07 52.22 55.61
C MET A 777 2.55 53.65 55.63
N GLN A 778 1.42 53.84 56.31
CA GLN A 778 0.98 55.13 56.80
C GLN A 778 1.01 55.03 58.33
N ASN A 779 2.11 55.51 58.92
CA ASN A 779 2.18 56.12 60.24
C ASN A 779 3.54 56.79 60.43
#